data_AF-A0A972AQM8-F1
#
_entry.id   AF-A0A972AQM8-F1
#
_cell.length_a   1.000
_cell.length_b   1.000
_cell.length_c   1.000
_cell.angle_alpha   90.00
_cell.angle_beta   90.00
_cell.angle_gamma   90.00
#
_symmetry.space_group_name_H-M   'P 1'
#
loop_
_entity.id
_entity.type
_entity.pdbx_description
1 polymer ?
#
loop_
_entity_poly.entity_id
_entity_poly.type
_entity_poly.pdbx_seq_one_letter_code
_entity_poly.pdbx_strand_id
1 'polypeptide(L)'
;MQFFKQKSTKLAALFLALVFLFCATPPGIFSALTTVQKAPLQIALIADTHHYPQVLMGSKGAAWEKYCNDNANQYRQSSALLDAALNAIAVHAQENGCKYVLLPGDLTKDGEYEGHVEMATRLEQFELETGIQVIVTNGNHDINNSNASTFENDKMEPARPTSPEDFRAIYSNLGFDLACSTYTPPAGKKAGMLSYSVPLDGGYRLLVLDGCKYTADSSSKGIDEHETGGHYSPELWAWAKAEMADAASRGETIVGMTHHNIIKQFEVQPSMFQTFVIDNWLETAETLADAGMKYMFTGHMHMNNISGHVSDKGNIIYDCQTPSLTGFPNGFREVLFDNTDPIVKATFNTLDADCEQPIIAEGVTYEQPYKYTFSFGQTYGNDGLAGFGIGMADGFLNGFIDGIQKQGGLYAMLTSASFDLEGILDNAIKGGLAFGSYDVFTVRNIMNFIKDLAKQIDRVYIDHPETLLDVAYQAADKLVSLKVSDLPCTRFIDTLGFGDPAKPGTLEDAAYSVIATMYEGNEDISDDLFLQDVIDFFRNRDGAEKTYQLIKDVLLNDIIEDNILNVLDFNPGTLFPNDSFIAVVGDILDAILTFLFPNARTFLNIVNSILGILPADYNSLEGIVDTVAREYLTQSQFDSLGGTVADIIECLVVDEDPGFKMDKDVTLACPLPAPVIATPANYRLPSQIAVTFGDKANSTRLINWFTKYSVTGTDIELIPYSVNPVFTGSPTTGAGIECSSEKVLRGYPGADLGITGFLNYDFSLVRHGVKLTGLSPGQKYSYRVGDAAKGWWSQPGVIEPADNTDAFTFFHMTDPQSQNKLQYEAWSNVVHQAFKLYPRSNFIMSSGDLVDNQKNVKQWQWLLDTAADNLMSTVLMPTAGNHEDKGYTLDENFLLPTAPEQDRDSGVYYSFDYNNVHFMVLNTNDLNDKNELSKQQLEWLKKDAADSDAQWKIVSLHKAIYSNGSHYKDKDVKALRKQLASLMPALDIDIVLQGHDHVYLRTDAMNANKVVKNKTESVKYQGLDYKAKLDPAGSIYVVSGCAGVKNYLAKSNFATDYIFPRAEKIVPIENPVFSAIQIDGSNLYFDAYTVDGEKTSRIDNFAIKKDVVSTDTDSGGDNHDEGNIGGSSTGGNNINGSNMGENDIAGSPIDPAETNGVDKSSDDTKIEQITTVLPGLAKIPQTGDKGIYLFAMLPVAISFFVGASLKKKKTSKPV
;
A
#
# COMPACT_ATOMS: atom_id res chain seq x y z
N MET A 1 -94.84 4.22 -16.58
CA MET A 1 -95.09 3.33 -15.43
C MET A 1 -93.75 2.73 -14.96
N GLN A 2 -92.80 3.56 -14.54
CA GLN A 2 -92.51 3.91 -13.13
C GLN A 2 -92.03 2.76 -12.22
N PHE A 3 -92.02 1.50 -12.68
CA PHE A 3 -91.49 0.37 -11.91
C PHE A 3 -90.17 -0.23 -12.44
N PHE A 4 -89.86 -0.06 -13.74
CA PHE A 4 -88.63 -0.60 -14.33
C PHE A 4 -87.44 0.38 -14.36
N LYS A 5 -87.68 1.69 -14.11
CA LYS A 5 -86.63 2.73 -14.08
C LYS A 5 -85.86 2.82 -12.75
N GLN A 6 -86.22 2.02 -11.73
CA GLN A 6 -85.53 1.99 -10.42
C GLN A 6 -84.57 0.81 -10.24
N LYS A 7 -84.65 -0.25 -11.07
CA LYS A 7 -83.76 -1.42 -10.96
C LYS A 7 -82.49 -1.31 -11.82
N SER A 8 -82.53 -0.64 -12.97
CA SER A 8 -81.34 -0.49 -13.83
C SER A 8 -80.32 0.52 -13.26
N THR A 9 -80.77 1.58 -12.61
CA THR A 9 -79.89 2.59 -11.97
C THR A 9 -79.28 2.13 -10.66
N LYS A 10 -79.96 1.26 -9.89
CA LYS A 10 -79.37 0.64 -8.70
C LYS A 10 -78.38 -0.47 -9.06
N LEU A 11 -78.62 -1.26 -10.11
CA LEU A 11 -77.62 -2.22 -10.61
C LEU A 11 -76.41 -1.50 -11.22
N ALA A 12 -76.63 -0.44 -12.01
CA ALA A 12 -75.54 0.34 -12.59
C ALA A 12 -74.75 1.12 -11.53
N ALA A 13 -75.40 1.66 -10.48
CA ALA A 13 -74.71 2.31 -9.37
C ALA A 13 -73.99 1.30 -8.46
N LEU A 14 -74.53 0.09 -8.26
CA LEU A 14 -73.83 -0.98 -7.53
C LEU A 14 -72.64 -1.51 -8.34
N PHE A 15 -72.77 -1.63 -9.67
CA PHE A 15 -71.69 -2.01 -10.57
C PHE A 15 -70.63 -0.92 -10.66
N LEU A 16 -71.00 0.36 -10.74
CA LEU A 16 -70.03 1.46 -10.68
C LEU A 16 -69.38 1.56 -9.30
N ALA A 17 -70.12 1.38 -8.21
CA ALA A 17 -69.56 1.39 -6.86
C ALA A 17 -68.63 0.19 -6.63
N LEU A 18 -68.95 -1.00 -7.14
CA LEU A 18 -68.06 -2.17 -7.13
C LEU A 18 -66.84 -1.95 -8.04
N VAL A 19 -67.00 -1.36 -9.22
CA VAL A 19 -65.86 -1.01 -10.09
C VAL A 19 -65.00 0.07 -9.45
N PHE A 20 -65.55 1.08 -8.78
CA PHE A 20 -64.77 2.05 -8.01
C PHE A 20 -64.16 1.44 -6.75
N LEU A 21 -64.80 0.45 -6.10
CA LEU A 21 -64.19 -0.29 -4.99
C LEU A 21 -63.05 -1.21 -5.47
N PHE A 22 -63.20 -1.85 -6.64
CA PHE A 22 -62.17 -2.68 -7.29
C PHE A 22 -61.05 -1.88 -7.95
N CYS A 23 -61.33 -0.65 -8.41
CA CYS A 23 -60.32 0.28 -8.92
C CYS A 23 -59.66 1.10 -7.80
N ALA A 24 -60.27 1.17 -6.61
CA ALA A 24 -59.69 1.78 -5.41
C ALA A 24 -58.97 0.77 -4.50
N THR A 25 -59.04 -0.53 -4.79
CA THR A 25 -58.11 -1.52 -4.24
C THR A 25 -56.91 -1.62 -5.19
N PRO A 26 -55.70 -1.19 -4.77
CA PRO A 26 -54.49 -1.46 -5.53
C PRO A 26 -54.37 -2.97 -5.82
N PRO A 27 -53.84 -3.36 -6.98
CA PRO A 27 -53.44 -4.74 -7.29
C PRO A 27 -52.56 -5.40 -6.21
N GLY A 28 -51.99 -4.62 -5.27
CA GLY A 28 -51.14 -5.08 -4.19
C GLY A 28 -51.82 -5.79 -3.01
N ILE A 29 -53.15 -5.97 -2.97
CA ILE A 29 -53.81 -6.67 -1.84
C ILE A 29 -53.91 -8.20 -2.04
N PHE A 30 -53.68 -8.73 -3.24
CA PHE A 30 -53.62 -10.20 -3.45
C PHE A 30 -52.19 -10.79 -3.47
N SER A 31 -51.15 -9.98 -3.69
CA SER A 31 -49.75 -10.41 -3.53
C SER A 31 -49.26 -10.34 -2.07
N ALA A 32 -50.01 -9.69 -1.17
CA ALA A 32 -49.69 -9.60 0.26
C ALA A 32 -50.16 -10.81 1.11
N LEU A 33 -50.60 -11.92 0.50
CA LEU A 33 -51.16 -13.08 1.21
C LEU A 33 -50.46 -14.43 0.95
N THR A 34 -49.33 -14.44 0.24
CA THR A 34 -48.44 -15.61 0.20
C THR A 34 -47.06 -15.21 0.67
N THR A 35 -46.89 -15.03 1.98
CA THR A 35 -45.56 -15.13 2.58
C THR A 35 -44.98 -16.48 2.22
N VAL A 36 -43.80 -16.51 1.58
CA VAL A 36 -43.13 -17.77 1.26
C VAL A 36 -42.88 -18.53 2.57
N GLN A 37 -43.18 -19.84 2.57
CA GLN A 37 -42.98 -20.67 3.75
C GLN A 37 -41.48 -20.86 3.97
N LYS A 38 -40.97 -20.32 5.08
CA LYS A 38 -39.58 -20.49 5.52
C LYS A 38 -39.37 -21.87 6.12
N ALA A 39 -38.25 -22.52 5.79
CA ALA A 39 -37.87 -23.83 6.30
C ALA A 39 -36.34 -24.01 6.22
N PRO A 40 -35.73 -24.87 7.05
CA PRO A 40 -34.32 -25.17 6.92
C PRO A 40 -33.99 -25.80 5.55
N LEU A 41 -32.79 -25.54 5.04
CA LEU A 41 -32.32 -26.03 3.75
C LEU A 41 -30.90 -26.60 3.88
N GLN A 42 -30.74 -27.86 3.51
CA GLN A 42 -29.44 -28.52 3.42
C GLN A 42 -28.90 -28.43 1.99
N ILE A 43 -27.67 -27.94 1.85
CA ILE A 43 -26.93 -27.88 0.58
C ILE A 43 -25.51 -28.46 0.73
N ALA A 44 -24.86 -28.74 -0.39
CA ALA A 44 -23.44 -29.03 -0.46
C ALA A 44 -22.71 -28.06 -1.41
N LEU A 45 -21.41 -27.88 -1.24
CA LEU A 45 -20.55 -27.03 -2.05
C LEU A 45 -19.28 -27.77 -2.48
N ILE A 46 -18.96 -27.66 -3.77
CA ILE A 46 -17.72 -28.16 -4.35
C ILE A 46 -17.11 -27.04 -5.18
N ALA A 47 -15.91 -26.59 -4.82
CA ALA A 47 -15.23 -25.49 -5.51
C ALA A 47 -13.96 -25.95 -6.23
N ASP A 48 -13.59 -25.22 -7.29
CA ASP A 48 -12.29 -25.33 -7.96
C ASP A 48 -11.93 -26.79 -8.31
N THR A 49 -12.82 -27.43 -9.07
CA THR A 49 -12.66 -28.83 -9.47
C THR A 49 -11.57 -29.01 -10.51
N HIS A 50 -11.20 -27.94 -11.24
CA HIS A 50 -10.13 -27.92 -12.26
C HIS A 50 -10.12 -29.19 -13.13
N HIS A 51 -11.31 -29.65 -13.54
CA HIS A 51 -11.46 -30.90 -14.25
C HIS A 51 -10.72 -30.85 -15.58
N TYR A 52 -9.94 -31.90 -15.87
CA TYR A 52 -9.27 -32.05 -17.15
C TYR A 52 -9.86 -33.26 -17.90
N PRO A 53 -10.34 -33.08 -19.14
CA PRO A 53 -11.06 -34.13 -19.87
C PRO A 53 -10.15 -35.26 -20.32
N GLN A 54 -10.63 -36.50 -20.20
CA GLN A 54 -9.84 -37.68 -20.60
C GLN A 54 -9.49 -37.69 -22.09
N VAL A 55 -10.39 -37.17 -22.93
CA VAL A 55 -10.20 -37.13 -24.39
C VAL A 55 -9.01 -36.28 -24.81
N LEU A 56 -8.62 -35.28 -24.01
CA LEU A 56 -7.49 -34.39 -24.31
C LEU A 56 -6.17 -34.85 -23.66
N MET A 57 -6.16 -35.95 -22.90
CA MET A 57 -4.93 -36.50 -22.30
C MET A 57 -4.09 -37.32 -23.30
N GLY A 58 -4.69 -37.73 -24.43
CA GLY A 58 -4.02 -38.55 -25.43
C GLY A 58 -3.60 -39.93 -24.92
N SER A 59 -2.40 -40.37 -25.31
CA SER A 59 -1.82 -41.63 -24.82
C SER A 59 -1.21 -41.53 -23.43
N LYS A 60 -1.39 -40.40 -22.72
CA LYS A 60 -0.74 -40.12 -21.42
C LYS A 60 0.78 -40.29 -21.51
N GLY A 61 1.34 -39.78 -22.61
CA GLY A 61 2.77 -39.85 -22.88
C GLY A 61 3.59 -38.86 -22.07
N ALA A 62 4.88 -38.75 -22.36
CA ALA A 62 5.82 -37.95 -21.58
C ALA A 62 5.41 -36.47 -21.47
N ALA A 63 4.73 -35.90 -22.47
CA ALA A 63 4.28 -34.51 -22.42
C ALA A 63 3.17 -34.28 -21.38
N TRP A 64 2.22 -35.21 -21.27
CA TRP A 64 1.17 -35.16 -20.24
C TRP A 64 1.76 -35.37 -18.85
N GLU A 65 2.65 -36.35 -18.71
CA GLU A 65 3.34 -36.63 -17.45
C GLU A 65 4.09 -35.39 -16.95
N LYS A 66 4.83 -34.72 -17.85
CA LYS A 66 5.53 -33.49 -17.54
C LYS A 66 4.55 -32.39 -17.14
N TYR A 67 3.47 -32.18 -17.90
CA TYR A 67 2.47 -31.16 -17.61
C TYR A 67 1.85 -31.33 -16.21
N CYS A 68 1.46 -32.55 -15.82
CA CYS A 68 0.92 -32.81 -14.49
C CYS A 68 1.94 -32.52 -13.38
N ASN A 69 3.21 -32.88 -13.59
CA ASN A 69 4.26 -32.66 -12.59
C ASN A 69 4.62 -31.17 -12.46
N ASP A 70 4.68 -30.43 -13.58
CA ASP A 70 5.03 -29.01 -13.62
C ASP A 70 3.97 -28.10 -12.99
N ASN A 71 2.71 -28.54 -12.95
CA ASN A 71 1.58 -27.70 -12.53
C ASN A 71 1.04 -28.05 -11.14
N ALA A 72 1.75 -28.91 -10.38
CA ALA A 72 1.53 -29.23 -8.96
C ALA A 72 0.08 -29.55 -8.54
N ASN A 73 -0.79 -29.86 -9.50
CA ASN A 73 -2.22 -30.03 -9.27
C ASN A 73 -2.63 -31.44 -9.69
N GLN A 74 -3.67 -31.95 -9.04
CA GLN A 74 -4.05 -33.35 -9.09
C GLN A 74 -4.94 -33.68 -10.29
N TYR A 75 -4.56 -33.20 -11.48
CA TYR A 75 -5.41 -33.32 -12.68
C TYR A 75 -5.69 -34.76 -13.08
N ARG A 76 -4.74 -35.68 -12.82
CA ARG A 76 -4.95 -37.14 -13.02
C ARG A 76 -6.07 -37.68 -12.14
N GLN A 77 -6.15 -37.17 -10.92
CA GLN A 77 -7.12 -37.58 -9.91
C GLN A 77 -8.40 -36.74 -9.93
N SER A 78 -8.44 -35.62 -10.66
CA SER A 78 -9.57 -34.66 -10.67
C SER A 78 -10.94 -35.33 -10.84
N SER A 79 -11.06 -36.27 -11.78
CA SER A 79 -12.28 -37.06 -11.97
C SER A 79 -12.63 -37.91 -10.75
N ALA A 80 -11.65 -38.63 -10.19
CA ALA A 80 -11.86 -39.52 -9.05
C ALA A 80 -12.20 -38.75 -7.77
N LEU A 81 -11.62 -37.56 -7.59
CA LEU A 81 -11.91 -36.66 -6.48
C LEU A 81 -13.34 -36.11 -6.59
N LEU A 82 -13.76 -35.69 -7.78
CA LEU A 82 -15.14 -35.27 -8.04
C LEU A 82 -16.14 -36.40 -7.79
N ASP A 83 -15.87 -37.59 -8.33
CA ASP A 83 -16.73 -38.75 -8.14
C ASP A 83 -16.80 -39.14 -6.65
N ALA A 84 -15.69 -39.05 -5.90
CA ALA A 84 -15.64 -39.29 -4.46
C ALA A 84 -16.52 -38.29 -3.67
N ALA A 85 -16.38 -36.99 -3.95
CA ALA A 85 -17.18 -35.95 -3.29
C ALA A 85 -18.67 -36.07 -3.61
N LEU A 86 -19.04 -36.25 -4.89
CA LEU A 86 -20.44 -36.43 -5.30
C LEU A 86 -21.05 -37.69 -4.66
N ASN A 87 -20.32 -38.80 -4.62
CA ASN A 87 -20.79 -40.03 -3.97
C ASN A 87 -20.99 -39.84 -2.46
N ALA A 88 -20.06 -39.16 -1.78
CA ALA A 88 -20.20 -38.83 -0.36
C ALA A 88 -21.48 -38.00 -0.12
N ILE A 89 -21.69 -36.94 -0.91
CA ILE A 89 -22.89 -36.10 -0.84
C ILE A 89 -24.16 -36.92 -1.10
N ALA A 90 -24.16 -37.80 -2.11
CA ALA A 90 -25.32 -38.66 -2.40
C ALA A 90 -25.68 -39.59 -1.22
N VAL A 91 -24.67 -40.11 -0.53
CA VAL A 91 -24.86 -40.94 0.67
C VAL A 91 -25.40 -40.09 1.81
N HIS A 92 -24.76 -38.96 2.13
CA HIS A 92 -25.19 -38.08 3.21
C HIS A 92 -26.59 -37.50 2.98
N ALA A 93 -26.96 -37.21 1.73
CA ALA A 93 -28.28 -36.73 1.34
C ALA A 93 -29.42 -37.66 1.77
N GLN A 94 -29.16 -38.97 1.90
CA GLN A 94 -30.14 -39.93 2.41
C GLN A 94 -30.47 -39.70 3.89
N GLU A 95 -29.56 -39.08 4.63
CA GLU A 95 -29.69 -38.79 6.07
C GLU A 95 -30.05 -37.32 6.33
N ASN A 96 -29.34 -36.38 5.69
CA ASN A 96 -29.48 -34.94 5.94
C ASN A 96 -30.49 -34.24 4.99
N GLY A 97 -30.94 -34.92 3.93
CA GLY A 97 -31.92 -34.38 2.99
C GLY A 97 -31.39 -33.28 2.07
N CYS A 98 -30.08 -33.27 1.77
CA CYS A 98 -29.46 -32.34 0.82
C CYS A 98 -30.23 -32.30 -0.51
N LYS A 99 -30.53 -31.08 -0.99
CA LYS A 99 -31.32 -30.86 -2.21
C LYS A 99 -30.54 -30.18 -3.33
N TYR A 100 -29.45 -29.48 -2.99
CA TYR A 100 -28.70 -28.68 -3.94
C TYR A 100 -27.20 -28.86 -3.75
N VAL A 101 -26.45 -28.98 -4.84
CA VAL A 101 -24.99 -28.86 -4.88
C VAL A 101 -24.63 -27.58 -5.62
N LEU A 102 -23.84 -26.71 -4.98
CA LEU A 102 -23.38 -25.45 -5.53
C LEU A 102 -21.92 -25.57 -5.97
N LEU A 103 -21.60 -25.11 -7.19
CA LEU A 103 -20.23 -25.09 -7.72
C LEU A 103 -19.81 -23.65 -8.06
N PRO A 104 -19.05 -22.96 -7.18
CA PRO A 104 -18.62 -21.57 -7.36
C PRO A 104 -17.43 -21.42 -8.33
N GLY A 105 -17.53 -21.98 -9.54
CA GLY A 105 -16.57 -21.74 -10.63
C GLY A 105 -15.31 -22.61 -10.62
N ASP A 106 -14.45 -22.34 -11.62
CA ASP A 106 -13.24 -23.10 -11.96
C ASP A 106 -13.55 -24.60 -12.10
N LEU A 107 -14.56 -24.86 -12.93
CA LEU A 107 -15.07 -26.19 -13.17
C LEU A 107 -14.04 -27.02 -13.95
N THR A 108 -13.35 -26.38 -14.89
CA THR A 108 -12.30 -27.00 -15.72
C THR A 108 -10.95 -26.32 -15.50
N LYS A 109 -9.86 -26.97 -15.94
CA LYS A 109 -8.50 -26.48 -15.74
C LYS A 109 -8.25 -25.12 -16.38
N ASP A 110 -8.46 -25.00 -17.69
CA ASP A 110 -8.14 -23.79 -18.45
C ASP A 110 -9.20 -23.56 -19.55
N GLY A 111 -10.45 -23.94 -19.29
CA GLY A 111 -11.60 -23.63 -20.13
C GLY A 111 -11.73 -24.51 -21.37
N GLU A 112 -11.13 -25.70 -21.36
CA GLU A 112 -11.24 -26.68 -22.43
C GLU A 112 -12.71 -27.02 -22.70
N TYR A 113 -13.17 -26.82 -23.94
CA TYR A 113 -14.56 -27.10 -24.32
C TYR A 113 -14.98 -28.54 -24.02
N GLU A 114 -14.12 -29.51 -24.34
CA GLU A 114 -14.35 -30.93 -24.04
C GLU A 114 -14.41 -31.19 -22.53
N GLY A 115 -13.66 -30.42 -21.73
CA GLY A 115 -13.69 -30.47 -20.26
C GLY A 115 -15.05 -30.09 -19.71
N HIS A 116 -15.62 -28.99 -20.20
CA HIS A 116 -16.94 -28.53 -19.77
C HIS A 116 -18.05 -29.50 -20.18
N VAL A 117 -17.96 -30.08 -21.39
CA VAL A 117 -18.93 -31.10 -21.82
C VAL A 117 -18.88 -32.36 -20.94
N GLU A 118 -17.67 -32.85 -20.63
CA GLU A 118 -17.50 -34.01 -19.74
C GLU A 118 -18.02 -33.70 -18.32
N MET A 119 -17.65 -32.54 -17.78
CA MET A 119 -18.10 -32.08 -16.46
C MET A 119 -19.63 -31.98 -16.39
N ALA A 120 -20.27 -31.30 -17.34
CA ALA A 120 -21.73 -31.16 -17.37
C ALA A 120 -22.43 -32.52 -17.47
N THR A 121 -21.92 -33.42 -18.32
CA THR A 121 -22.47 -34.78 -18.45
C THR A 121 -22.43 -35.55 -17.13
N ARG A 122 -21.33 -35.45 -16.37
CA ARG A 122 -21.18 -36.09 -15.05
C ARG A 122 -22.17 -35.51 -14.03
N LEU A 123 -22.30 -34.19 -13.99
CA LEU A 123 -23.22 -33.50 -13.08
C LEU A 123 -24.68 -33.81 -13.41
N GLU A 124 -25.07 -33.80 -14.69
CA GLU A 124 -26.43 -34.19 -15.12
C GLU A 124 -26.73 -35.66 -14.77
N GLN A 125 -25.75 -36.56 -14.92
CA GLN A 125 -25.90 -37.94 -14.50
C GLN A 125 -26.13 -38.06 -12.98
N PHE A 126 -25.41 -37.28 -12.19
CA PHE A 126 -25.61 -37.20 -10.74
C PHE A 126 -27.02 -36.69 -10.39
N GLU A 127 -27.54 -35.66 -11.06
CA GLU A 127 -28.92 -35.20 -10.86
C GLU A 127 -29.94 -36.29 -11.19
N LEU A 128 -29.74 -37.01 -12.30
CA LEU A 128 -30.62 -38.09 -12.74
C LEU A 128 -30.66 -39.25 -11.74
N GLU A 129 -29.54 -39.58 -11.12
CA GLU A 129 -29.42 -40.71 -10.19
C GLU A 129 -29.91 -40.37 -8.78
N THR A 130 -29.70 -39.13 -8.32
CA THR A 130 -29.94 -38.74 -6.93
C THR A 130 -31.19 -37.87 -6.75
N GLY A 131 -31.61 -37.16 -7.80
CA GLY A 131 -32.63 -36.12 -7.73
C GLY A 131 -32.17 -34.82 -7.04
N ILE A 132 -30.89 -34.72 -6.67
CA ILE A 132 -30.28 -33.51 -6.11
C ILE A 132 -29.97 -32.56 -7.27
N GLN A 133 -30.32 -31.28 -7.15
CA GLN A 133 -30.10 -30.30 -8.20
C GLN A 133 -28.71 -29.68 -8.11
N VAL A 134 -28.07 -29.44 -9.25
CA VAL A 134 -26.73 -28.87 -9.33
C VAL A 134 -26.81 -27.47 -9.93
N ILE A 135 -26.18 -26.50 -9.28
CA ILE A 135 -26.17 -25.09 -9.70
C ILE A 135 -24.72 -24.65 -9.86
N VAL A 136 -24.36 -24.19 -11.06
CA VAL A 136 -22.97 -23.81 -11.38
C VAL A 136 -22.82 -22.33 -11.68
N THR A 137 -21.64 -21.79 -11.43
CA THR A 137 -21.17 -20.54 -12.05
C THR A 137 -19.82 -20.77 -12.72
N ASN A 138 -19.37 -19.83 -13.52
CA ASN A 138 -18.03 -19.84 -14.09
C ASN A 138 -16.99 -19.28 -13.11
N GLY A 139 -15.75 -19.76 -13.23
CA GLY A 139 -14.56 -19.15 -12.64
C GLY A 139 -13.67 -18.49 -13.69
N ASN A 140 -12.53 -17.94 -13.25
CA ASN A 140 -11.62 -17.23 -14.16
C ASN A 140 -10.86 -18.16 -15.09
N HIS A 141 -10.83 -19.47 -14.83
CA HIS A 141 -10.20 -20.44 -15.72
C HIS A 141 -11.13 -20.93 -16.84
N ASP A 142 -12.45 -20.78 -16.69
CA ASP A 142 -13.44 -21.46 -17.53
C ASP A 142 -13.68 -20.81 -18.90
N ILE A 143 -13.62 -19.48 -19.00
CA ILE A 143 -14.13 -18.74 -20.17
C ILE A 143 -13.03 -18.00 -20.93
N ASN A 144 -13.01 -18.16 -22.27
CA ASN A 144 -12.08 -17.49 -23.19
C ASN A 144 -10.60 -17.60 -22.76
N ASN A 145 -10.20 -18.71 -22.16
CA ASN A 145 -8.85 -18.92 -21.68
C ASN A 145 -7.97 -19.53 -22.79
N SER A 146 -7.03 -18.74 -23.32
CA SER A 146 -6.15 -19.20 -24.42
C SER A 146 -5.10 -20.24 -24.01
N ASN A 147 -5.01 -20.60 -22.72
CA ASN A 147 -4.14 -21.68 -22.25
C ASN A 147 -4.77 -23.07 -22.40
N ALA A 148 -6.04 -23.17 -22.79
CA ALA A 148 -6.71 -24.45 -23.06
C ALA A 148 -5.82 -25.35 -23.94
N SER A 149 -5.54 -26.57 -23.48
CA SER A 149 -4.53 -27.44 -24.10
C SER A 149 -5.00 -28.88 -24.34
N THR A 150 -4.35 -29.57 -25.27
CA THR A 150 -4.50 -31.00 -25.56
C THR A 150 -3.13 -31.69 -25.65
N PHE A 151 -3.11 -32.98 -25.36
CA PHE A 151 -1.93 -33.85 -25.35
C PHE A 151 -2.09 -35.09 -26.25
N GLU A 152 -3.09 -35.11 -27.14
CA GLU A 152 -3.41 -36.25 -28.03
C GLU A 152 -2.22 -36.77 -28.85
N ASN A 153 -1.28 -35.89 -29.21
CA ASN A 153 -0.10 -36.21 -30.00
C ASN A 153 1.20 -36.33 -29.18
N ASP A 154 1.11 -36.57 -27.87
CA ASP A 154 2.24 -36.55 -26.91
C ASP A 154 3.02 -35.22 -26.98
N LYS A 155 2.29 -34.13 -27.16
CA LYS A 155 2.75 -32.74 -27.18
C LYS A 155 1.66 -31.84 -26.62
N MET A 156 2.05 -30.80 -25.89
CA MET A 156 1.12 -29.74 -25.48
C MET A 156 0.76 -28.88 -26.70
N GLU A 157 -0.48 -28.96 -27.14
CA GLU A 157 -1.03 -28.21 -28.28
C GLU A 157 -2.27 -27.43 -27.85
N PRO A 158 -2.60 -26.28 -28.48
CA PRO A 158 -3.82 -25.53 -28.12
C PRO A 158 -5.09 -26.37 -28.34
N ALA A 159 -5.96 -26.40 -27.35
CA ALA A 159 -7.33 -26.91 -27.46
C ALA A 159 -8.33 -25.78 -27.71
N ARG A 160 -9.59 -26.14 -27.99
CA ARG A 160 -10.66 -25.16 -28.18
C ARG A 160 -11.04 -24.55 -26.82
N PRO A 161 -10.92 -23.22 -26.64
CA PRO A 161 -11.44 -22.56 -25.43
C PRO A 161 -12.97 -22.46 -25.48
N THR A 162 -13.58 -22.39 -24.31
CA THR A 162 -15.03 -22.23 -24.14
C THR A 162 -15.42 -20.76 -24.17
N SER A 163 -16.36 -20.40 -25.05
CA SER A 163 -16.97 -19.06 -25.06
C SER A 163 -18.05 -18.93 -23.98
N PRO A 164 -18.44 -17.73 -23.53
CA PRO A 164 -19.54 -17.59 -22.57
C PRO A 164 -20.87 -18.12 -23.14
N GLU A 165 -21.09 -18.02 -24.45
CA GLU A 165 -22.25 -18.65 -25.09
C GLU A 165 -22.20 -20.18 -25.07
N ASP A 166 -21.02 -20.78 -25.28
CA ASP A 166 -20.81 -22.22 -25.16
C ASP A 166 -21.09 -22.68 -23.73
N PHE A 167 -20.54 -21.99 -22.72
CA PHE A 167 -20.77 -22.31 -21.31
C PHE A 167 -22.26 -22.30 -20.97
N ARG A 168 -22.98 -21.23 -21.36
CA ARG A 168 -24.43 -21.13 -21.12
C ARG A 168 -25.22 -22.24 -21.81
N ALA A 169 -24.77 -22.71 -22.96
CA ALA A 169 -25.41 -23.82 -23.68
C ALA A 169 -25.10 -25.19 -23.05
N ILE A 170 -23.85 -25.41 -22.62
CA ILE A 170 -23.41 -26.66 -22.00
C ILE A 170 -24.09 -26.88 -20.65
N TYR A 171 -24.17 -25.84 -19.82
CA TYR A 171 -24.73 -25.93 -18.47
C TYR A 171 -26.21 -25.53 -18.41
N SER A 172 -26.95 -25.57 -19.52
CA SER A 172 -28.32 -25.03 -19.59
C SER A 172 -29.29 -25.69 -18.60
N ASN A 173 -29.05 -26.94 -18.20
CA ASN A 173 -29.85 -27.71 -17.25
C ASN A 173 -29.24 -27.79 -15.84
N LEU A 174 -28.16 -27.05 -15.57
CA LEU A 174 -27.41 -27.09 -14.31
C LEU A 174 -27.51 -25.72 -13.61
N GLY A 175 -28.77 -25.30 -13.38
CA GLY A 175 -29.13 -24.08 -12.65
C GLY A 175 -29.79 -23.01 -13.52
N PHE A 176 -29.40 -22.87 -14.80
CA PHE A 176 -29.99 -21.87 -15.70
C PHE A 176 -31.46 -22.15 -16.04
N ASP A 177 -31.86 -23.42 -16.07
CA ASP A 177 -33.25 -23.88 -16.25
C ASP A 177 -34.12 -23.61 -15.00
N LEU A 178 -33.50 -23.53 -13.82
CA LEU A 178 -34.15 -23.16 -12.56
C LEU A 178 -34.28 -21.63 -12.38
N ALA A 179 -33.61 -20.84 -13.22
CA ALA A 179 -33.56 -19.40 -13.08
C ALA A 179 -34.92 -18.74 -13.30
N CYS A 180 -35.32 -17.87 -12.38
CA CYS A 180 -36.49 -17.01 -12.57
C CYS A 180 -36.15 -15.70 -13.31
N SER A 181 -34.88 -15.35 -13.36
CA SER A 181 -34.33 -14.14 -13.99
C SER A 181 -32.88 -14.39 -14.37
N THR A 182 -32.45 -13.86 -15.51
CA THR A 182 -31.06 -13.93 -15.98
C THR A 182 -30.60 -12.54 -16.40
N TYR A 183 -29.38 -12.15 -16.06
CA TYR A 183 -28.83 -10.88 -16.51
C TYR A 183 -28.62 -10.88 -18.03
N THR A 184 -28.97 -9.77 -18.66
CA THR A 184 -28.69 -9.52 -20.08
C THR A 184 -27.87 -8.23 -20.17
N PRO A 185 -26.59 -8.31 -20.56
CA PRO A 185 -25.77 -7.13 -20.72
C PRO A 185 -26.33 -6.15 -21.76
N PRO A 186 -25.97 -4.86 -21.69
CA PRO A 186 -26.28 -3.90 -22.74
C PRO A 186 -25.78 -4.35 -24.12
N ALA A 187 -26.40 -3.85 -25.19
CA ALA A 187 -26.00 -4.17 -26.56
C ALA A 187 -24.51 -3.88 -26.80
N GLY A 188 -23.77 -4.89 -27.29
CA GLY A 188 -22.33 -4.81 -27.54
C GLY A 188 -21.43 -5.13 -26.34
N LYS A 189 -22.01 -5.43 -25.17
CA LYS A 189 -21.31 -5.91 -23.97
C LYS A 189 -21.61 -7.38 -23.72
N LYS A 190 -20.71 -8.06 -23.01
CA LYS A 190 -20.85 -9.48 -22.63
C LYS A 190 -20.45 -9.77 -21.19
N ALA A 191 -19.76 -8.85 -20.51
CA ALA A 191 -19.33 -9.06 -19.13
C ALA A 191 -20.52 -9.37 -18.20
N GLY A 192 -20.36 -10.39 -17.35
CA GLY A 192 -21.37 -10.80 -16.37
C GLY A 192 -22.56 -11.58 -16.92
N MET A 193 -22.58 -11.89 -18.23
CA MET A 193 -23.74 -12.49 -18.91
C MET A 193 -24.15 -13.88 -18.40
N LEU A 194 -23.31 -14.51 -17.58
CA LEU A 194 -23.56 -15.79 -16.93
C LEU A 194 -24.22 -15.63 -15.55
N SER A 195 -24.63 -14.42 -15.16
CA SER A 195 -25.35 -14.16 -13.89
C SER A 195 -26.85 -14.49 -13.98
N TYR A 196 -27.41 -15.09 -12.94
CA TYR A 196 -28.82 -15.49 -12.86
C TYR A 196 -29.33 -15.63 -11.42
N SER A 197 -30.64 -15.76 -11.26
CA SER A 197 -31.34 -15.71 -9.96
C SER A 197 -32.29 -16.91 -9.84
N VAL A 198 -32.08 -17.75 -8.82
CA VAL A 198 -32.80 -19.03 -8.61
C VAL A 198 -33.57 -19.00 -7.29
N PRO A 199 -34.90 -19.24 -7.30
CA PRO A 199 -35.63 -19.52 -6.07
C PRO A 199 -35.30 -20.93 -5.59
N LEU A 200 -34.93 -21.07 -4.32
CA LEU A 200 -34.68 -22.36 -3.68
C LEU A 200 -35.82 -22.74 -2.73
N ASP A 201 -35.90 -24.03 -2.37
CA ASP A 201 -36.77 -24.52 -1.31
C ASP A 201 -36.59 -23.74 0.00
N GLY A 202 -37.61 -23.70 0.86
CA GLY A 202 -37.51 -23.08 2.19
C GLY A 202 -37.50 -21.56 2.19
N GLY A 203 -37.86 -20.94 1.07
CA GLY A 203 -37.98 -19.48 0.95
C GLY A 203 -36.65 -18.76 0.88
N TYR A 204 -35.68 -19.35 0.18
CA TYR A 204 -34.41 -18.70 -0.14
C TYR A 204 -34.36 -18.25 -1.60
N ARG A 205 -33.55 -17.23 -1.84
CA ARG A 205 -33.17 -16.76 -3.17
C ARG A 205 -31.66 -16.89 -3.31
N LEU A 206 -31.20 -17.69 -4.26
CA LEU A 206 -29.78 -17.74 -4.64
C LEU A 206 -29.54 -16.79 -5.80
N LEU A 207 -28.65 -15.82 -5.59
CA LEU A 207 -28.15 -14.93 -6.63
C LEU A 207 -26.79 -15.44 -7.10
N VAL A 208 -26.72 -15.91 -8.34
CA VAL A 208 -25.49 -16.37 -8.98
C VAL A 208 -24.89 -15.21 -9.77
N LEU A 209 -23.71 -14.75 -9.36
CA LEU A 209 -23.04 -13.60 -9.95
C LEU A 209 -21.76 -14.03 -10.67
N ASP A 210 -21.65 -13.59 -11.92
CA ASP A 210 -20.45 -13.75 -12.74
C ASP A 210 -19.58 -12.50 -12.59
N GLY A 211 -18.51 -12.63 -11.79
CA GLY A 211 -17.52 -11.59 -11.55
C GLY A 211 -16.29 -11.70 -12.45
N CYS A 212 -16.20 -12.68 -13.34
CA CYS A 212 -14.97 -12.98 -14.07
C CYS A 212 -14.70 -11.98 -15.20
N LYS A 213 -13.41 -11.68 -15.42
CA LYS A 213 -12.94 -10.84 -16.54
C LYS A 213 -12.51 -11.73 -17.70
N TYR A 214 -13.38 -11.92 -18.69
CA TYR A 214 -13.09 -12.76 -19.88
C TYR A 214 -13.53 -12.14 -21.22
N THR A 215 -13.98 -10.88 -21.20
CA THR A 215 -14.50 -10.18 -22.38
C THR A 215 -13.82 -8.84 -22.57
N ALA A 216 -13.78 -8.34 -23.81
CA ALA A 216 -13.15 -7.06 -24.12
C ALA A 216 -13.70 -5.85 -23.33
N ASP A 217 -14.95 -5.91 -22.86
CA ASP A 217 -15.60 -4.88 -22.05
C ASP A 217 -15.30 -4.97 -20.54
N SER A 218 -14.59 -6.02 -20.09
CA SER A 218 -14.18 -6.21 -18.69
C SER A 218 -12.68 -6.46 -18.50
N SER A 219 -11.97 -7.00 -19.49
CA SER A 219 -10.54 -7.32 -19.41
C SER A 219 -9.67 -6.07 -19.51
N SER A 220 -8.57 -6.04 -18.76
CA SER A 220 -7.58 -4.96 -18.78
C SER A 220 -6.93 -4.75 -20.16
N LYS A 221 -6.93 -5.79 -21.00
CA LYS A 221 -6.37 -5.78 -22.36
C LYS A 221 -7.35 -5.32 -23.44
N GLY A 222 -8.64 -5.19 -23.12
CA GLY A 222 -9.67 -4.84 -24.11
C GLY A 222 -9.88 -5.91 -25.19
N ILE A 223 -9.63 -7.17 -24.85
CA ILE A 223 -9.82 -8.34 -25.73
C ILE A 223 -10.59 -9.45 -24.99
N ASP A 224 -11.18 -10.38 -25.74
CA ASP A 224 -11.83 -11.57 -25.18
C ASP A 224 -10.76 -12.58 -24.73
N GLU A 225 -10.32 -12.44 -23.48
CA GLU A 225 -9.30 -13.28 -22.84
C GLU A 225 -9.52 -13.26 -21.33
N HIS A 226 -9.33 -14.41 -20.67
CA HIS A 226 -9.42 -14.52 -19.22
C HIS A 226 -8.37 -13.67 -18.48
N GLU A 227 -8.72 -13.19 -17.31
CA GLU A 227 -7.82 -12.60 -16.32
C GLU A 227 -8.14 -13.15 -14.93
N THR A 228 -7.12 -13.28 -14.07
CA THR A 228 -7.29 -13.79 -12.71
C THR A 228 -8.25 -12.93 -11.88
N GLY A 229 -8.20 -11.60 -12.04
CA GLY A 229 -9.01 -10.66 -11.27
C GLY A 229 -10.50 -10.67 -11.61
N GLY A 230 -11.33 -10.29 -10.64
CA GLY A 230 -12.79 -10.18 -10.80
C GLY A 230 -13.33 -8.75 -10.64
N HIS A 231 -14.45 -8.44 -11.29
CA HIS A 231 -15.16 -7.16 -11.21
C HIS A 231 -16.64 -7.28 -11.56
N TYR A 232 -17.49 -6.48 -10.91
CA TYR A 232 -18.91 -6.33 -11.28
C TYR A 232 -19.19 -4.98 -11.95
N SER A 233 -19.69 -5.02 -13.19
CA SER A 233 -20.07 -3.81 -13.94
C SER A 233 -21.21 -3.04 -13.25
N PRO A 234 -21.31 -1.71 -13.44
CA PRO A 234 -22.42 -0.92 -12.91
C PRO A 234 -23.80 -1.43 -13.33
N GLU A 235 -23.94 -1.94 -14.56
CA GLU A 235 -25.18 -2.49 -15.09
C GLU A 235 -25.56 -3.84 -14.46
N LEU A 236 -24.58 -4.74 -14.26
CA LEU A 236 -24.79 -5.97 -13.51
C LEU A 236 -25.21 -5.65 -12.07
N TRP A 237 -24.59 -4.66 -11.45
CA TRP A 237 -24.96 -4.20 -10.11
C TRP A 237 -26.38 -3.66 -10.02
N ALA A 238 -26.82 -2.93 -11.03
CA ALA A 238 -28.20 -2.42 -11.09
C ALA A 238 -29.20 -3.59 -11.16
N TRP A 239 -28.90 -4.61 -11.96
CA TRP A 239 -29.71 -5.83 -12.04
C TRP A 239 -29.71 -6.62 -10.73
N ALA A 240 -28.54 -6.89 -10.14
CA ALA A 240 -28.40 -7.64 -8.89
C ALA A 240 -29.19 -6.98 -7.74
N LYS A 241 -29.15 -5.65 -7.63
CA LYS A 241 -29.95 -4.89 -6.65
C LYS A 241 -31.46 -5.01 -6.89
N ALA A 242 -31.89 -5.05 -8.15
CA ALA A 242 -33.30 -5.24 -8.48
C ALA A 242 -33.78 -6.65 -8.11
N GLU A 243 -32.97 -7.68 -8.36
CA GLU A 243 -33.27 -9.07 -7.97
C GLU A 243 -33.38 -9.23 -6.45
N MET A 244 -32.43 -8.66 -5.70
CA MET A 244 -32.48 -8.67 -4.25
C MET A 244 -33.71 -7.92 -3.71
N ALA A 245 -34.08 -6.80 -4.34
CA ALA A 245 -35.30 -6.07 -3.97
C ALA A 245 -36.59 -6.87 -4.26
N ASP A 246 -36.66 -7.61 -5.38
CA ASP A 246 -37.78 -8.50 -5.68
C ASP A 246 -37.87 -9.63 -4.64
N ALA A 247 -36.76 -10.32 -4.35
CA ALA A 247 -36.69 -11.38 -3.36
C ALA A 247 -37.11 -10.90 -1.96
N ALA A 248 -36.60 -9.74 -1.54
CA ALA A 248 -36.99 -9.11 -0.28
C ALA A 248 -38.49 -8.78 -0.25
N SER A 249 -39.07 -8.32 -1.37
CA SER A 249 -40.50 -8.03 -1.47
C SER A 249 -41.39 -9.29 -1.34
N ARG A 250 -40.84 -10.47 -1.63
CA ARG A 250 -41.49 -11.79 -1.46
C ARG A 250 -41.25 -12.41 -0.07
N GLY A 251 -40.41 -11.79 0.75
CA GLY A 251 -40.03 -12.30 2.07
C GLY A 251 -39.01 -13.45 2.02
N GLU A 252 -38.29 -13.60 0.92
CA GLU A 252 -37.24 -14.62 0.73
C GLU A 252 -35.94 -14.22 1.44
N THR A 253 -35.18 -15.21 1.91
CA THR A 253 -33.83 -15.02 2.45
C THR A 253 -32.81 -15.05 1.31
N ILE A 254 -32.03 -13.99 1.15
CA ILE A 254 -31.08 -13.84 0.03
C ILE A 254 -29.71 -14.41 0.40
N VAL A 255 -29.23 -15.33 -0.43
CA VAL A 255 -27.86 -15.89 -0.42
C VAL A 255 -27.25 -15.74 -1.81
N GLY A 256 -25.93 -15.80 -1.92
CA GLY A 256 -25.20 -15.60 -3.17
C GLY A 256 -24.18 -16.69 -3.46
N MET A 257 -23.82 -16.82 -4.73
CA MET A 257 -22.68 -17.62 -5.20
C MET A 257 -21.93 -16.84 -6.28
N THR A 258 -20.61 -16.80 -6.19
CA THR A 258 -19.69 -16.25 -7.18
C THR A 258 -18.34 -16.95 -7.04
N HIS A 259 -17.44 -16.80 -8.01
CA HIS A 259 -16.13 -17.44 -7.93
C HIS A 259 -15.15 -16.71 -7.01
N HIS A 260 -14.97 -15.40 -7.21
CA HIS A 260 -14.05 -14.54 -6.46
C HIS A 260 -14.53 -14.24 -5.05
N ASN A 261 -13.59 -14.08 -4.10
CA ASN A 261 -13.95 -13.57 -2.76
C ASN A 261 -14.56 -12.17 -2.88
N ILE A 262 -15.61 -11.88 -2.11
CA ILE A 262 -16.21 -10.55 -1.97
C ILE A 262 -15.78 -9.83 -0.69
N ILE A 263 -15.22 -10.55 0.28
CA ILE A 263 -14.59 -10.03 1.49
C ILE A 263 -13.16 -10.57 1.53
N LYS A 264 -12.21 -9.72 1.96
CA LYS A 264 -10.85 -10.17 2.20
C LYS A 264 -10.83 -11.30 3.24
N GLN A 265 -10.08 -12.36 2.99
CA GLN A 265 -10.01 -13.55 3.85
C GLN A 265 -8.92 -13.43 4.92
N PHE A 266 -7.93 -12.58 4.67
CA PHE A 266 -6.90 -12.20 5.64
C PHE A 266 -6.41 -10.77 5.36
N GLU A 267 -5.79 -10.14 6.35
CA GLU A 267 -5.50 -8.70 6.33
C GLU A 267 -4.65 -8.22 5.14
N VAL A 268 -3.65 -9.01 4.74
CA VAL A 268 -2.75 -8.66 3.64
C VAL A 268 -3.27 -9.09 2.26
N GLN A 269 -4.41 -9.80 2.18
CA GLN A 269 -4.95 -10.31 0.90
C GLN A 269 -5.15 -9.19 -0.15
N PRO A 270 -5.78 -8.04 0.18
CA PRO A 270 -6.03 -7.02 -0.84
C PRO A 270 -4.75 -6.41 -1.41
N SER A 271 -3.64 -6.48 -0.68
CA SER A 271 -2.35 -5.94 -1.09
C SER A 271 -1.41 -6.97 -1.70
N MET A 272 -1.40 -8.22 -1.23
CA MET A 272 -0.49 -9.26 -1.75
C MET A 272 -1.15 -10.18 -2.79
N PHE A 273 -2.46 -10.35 -2.70
CA PHE A 273 -3.27 -11.28 -3.51
C PHE A 273 -4.48 -10.54 -4.10
N GLN A 274 -4.29 -9.31 -4.56
CA GLN A 274 -5.38 -8.42 -4.96
C GLN A 274 -6.33 -9.02 -5.99
N THR A 275 -5.81 -9.81 -6.94
CA THR A 275 -6.62 -10.44 -7.99
C THR A 275 -7.58 -11.50 -7.47
N PHE A 276 -7.43 -11.93 -6.21
CA PHE A 276 -8.24 -13.00 -5.64
C PHE A 276 -9.53 -12.53 -4.98
N VAL A 277 -9.58 -11.26 -4.61
CA VAL A 277 -10.77 -10.60 -4.10
C VAL A 277 -11.34 -9.69 -5.20
N ILE A 278 -12.66 -9.56 -5.26
CA ILE A 278 -13.35 -8.72 -6.24
C ILE A 278 -12.86 -7.27 -6.13
N ASP A 279 -12.70 -6.59 -7.28
CA ASP A 279 -12.37 -5.17 -7.29
C ASP A 279 -13.37 -4.38 -6.43
N ASN A 280 -12.86 -3.43 -5.62
CA ASN A 280 -13.65 -2.64 -4.67
C ASN A 280 -14.45 -3.49 -3.65
N TRP A 281 -13.85 -4.58 -3.15
CA TRP A 281 -14.48 -5.54 -2.23
C TRP A 281 -15.27 -4.88 -1.08
N LEU A 282 -14.75 -3.82 -0.45
CA LEU A 282 -15.43 -3.17 0.69
C LEU A 282 -16.77 -2.55 0.29
N GLU A 283 -16.83 -1.86 -0.87
CA GLU A 283 -18.08 -1.27 -1.38
C GLU A 283 -19.04 -2.37 -1.86
N THR A 284 -18.49 -3.44 -2.45
CA THR A 284 -19.23 -4.63 -2.88
C THR A 284 -19.91 -5.33 -1.70
N ALA A 285 -19.15 -5.69 -0.66
CA ALA A 285 -19.66 -6.37 0.52
C ALA A 285 -20.74 -5.55 1.22
N GLU A 286 -20.56 -4.24 1.36
CA GLU A 286 -21.56 -3.38 2.00
C GLU A 286 -22.82 -3.21 1.17
N THR A 287 -22.68 -3.10 -0.15
CA THR A 287 -23.83 -3.02 -1.06
C THR A 287 -24.67 -4.29 -0.97
N LEU A 288 -24.04 -5.47 -0.93
CA LEU A 288 -24.73 -6.75 -0.80
C LEU A 288 -25.39 -6.90 0.59
N ALA A 289 -24.67 -6.59 1.66
CA ALA A 289 -25.19 -6.63 3.03
C ALA A 289 -26.41 -5.71 3.19
N ASP A 290 -26.31 -4.47 2.70
CA ASP A 290 -27.38 -3.47 2.77
C ASP A 290 -28.60 -3.81 1.90
N ALA A 291 -28.40 -4.58 0.82
CA ALA A 291 -29.48 -5.12 0.01
C ALA A 291 -30.14 -6.36 0.63
N GLY A 292 -29.60 -6.88 1.75
CA GLY A 292 -30.21 -7.94 2.55
C GLY A 292 -29.58 -9.32 2.39
N MET A 293 -28.53 -9.47 1.58
CA MET A 293 -27.80 -10.72 1.44
C MET A 293 -27.13 -11.13 2.76
N LYS A 294 -27.11 -12.45 3.04
CA LYS A 294 -26.59 -13.00 4.31
C LYS A 294 -25.28 -13.76 4.15
N TYR A 295 -25.20 -14.60 3.13
CA TYR A 295 -24.05 -15.47 2.85
C TYR A 295 -23.72 -15.42 1.36
N MET A 296 -22.44 -15.38 1.03
CA MET A 296 -21.90 -15.51 -0.32
C MET A 296 -20.96 -16.72 -0.34
N PHE A 297 -21.12 -17.60 -1.32
CA PHE A 297 -20.26 -18.78 -1.48
C PHE A 297 -19.22 -18.57 -2.58
N THR A 298 -17.95 -18.87 -2.28
CA THR A 298 -16.78 -18.59 -3.13
C THR A 298 -15.75 -19.73 -3.10
N GLY A 299 -14.71 -19.69 -3.96
CA GLY A 299 -13.71 -20.78 -4.08
C GLY A 299 -12.26 -20.36 -4.44
N HIS A 300 -12.11 -19.35 -5.29
CA HIS A 300 -10.89 -18.93 -6.02
C HIS A 300 -9.51 -18.97 -5.31
N MET A 301 -9.44 -18.84 -3.97
CA MET A 301 -8.17 -18.92 -3.21
C MET A 301 -7.82 -20.33 -2.71
N HIS A 302 -8.65 -21.35 -2.98
CA HIS A 302 -8.46 -22.76 -2.66
C HIS A 302 -8.36 -23.12 -1.15
N MET A 303 -8.47 -22.16 -0.23
CA MET A 303 -8.44 -22.37 1.23
C MET A 303 -9.83 -22.50 1.88
N ASN A 304 -9.85 -23.07 3.09
CA ASN A 304 -11.02 -23.21 3.93
C ASN A 304 -11.11 -22.04 4.95
N ASN A 305 -11.76 -20.94 4.58
CA ASN A 305 -11.91 -19.75 5.45
C ASN A 305 -13.33 -19.16 5.32
N ILE A 306 -13.77 -18.42 6.33
CA ILE A 306 -15.02 -17.66 6.34
C ILE A 306 -14.76 -16.26 6.90
N SER A 307 -15.00 -15.23 6.10
CA SER A 307 -14.84 -13.84 6.52
C SER A 307 -16.16 -13.09 6.62
N GLY A 308 -16.35 -12.33 7.71
CA GLY A 308 -17.53 -11.53 7.97
C GLY A 308 -17.30 -10.02 7.77
N HIS A 309 -18.30 -9.31 7.26
CA HIS A 309 -18.29 -7.85 7.21
C HIS A 309 -19.61 -7.25 7.70
N VAL A 310 -19.53 -6.26 8.59
CA VAL A 310 -20.68 -5.48 9.07
C VAL A 310 -20.66 -4.12 8.38
N SER A 311 -21.74 -3.80 7.67
CA SER A 311 -21.97 -2.48 7.05
C SER A 311 -22.20 -1.37 8.08
N ASP A 312 -22.12 -0.12 7.65
CA ASP A 312 -22.43 1.03 8.53
C ASP A 312 -23.90 1.07 9.00
N LYS A 313 -24.80 0.32 8.37
CA LYS A 313 -26.20 0.18 8.81
C LYS A 313 -26.41 -0.97 9.79
N GLY A 314 -25.35 -1.69 10.16
CA GLY A 314 -25.43 -2.87 11.03
C GLY A 314 -25.94 -4.13 10.30
N ASN A 315 -25.97 -4.15 8.97
CA ASN A 315 -26.20 -5.38 8.21
C ASN A 315 -24.91 -6.17 8.10
N ILE A 316 -24.99 -7.48 8.35
CA ILE A 316 -23.86 -8.41 8.26
C ILE A 316 -23.99 -9.29 7.02
N ILE A 317 -22.86 -9.58 6.39
CA ILE A 317 -22.70 -10.58 5.34
C ILE A 317 -21.45 -11.40 5.61
N TYR A 318 -21.50 -12.69 5.30
CA TYR A 318 -20.36 -13.60 5.34
C TYR A 318 -19.97 -14.04 3.92
N ASP A 319 -18.68 -14.04 3.64
CA ASP A 319 -18.06 -14.66 2.49
C ASP A 319 -17.51 -16.02 2.93
N CYS A 320 -18.04 -17.09 2.35
CA CYS A 320 -17.83 -18.46 2.77
C CYS A 320 -17.03 -19.17 1.69
N GLN A 321 -15.71 -19.13 1.82
CA GLN A 321 -14.81 -19.72 0.84
C GLN A 321 -14.68 -21.23 1.03
N THR A 322 -14.92 -21.99 -0.02
CA THR A 322 -14.77 -23.45 -0.04
C THR A 322 -13.38 -23.83 -0.55
N PRO A 323 -12.69 -24.81 0.06
CA PRO A 323 -11.39 -25.26 -0.43
C PRO A 323 -11.50 -25.88 -1.83
N SER A 324 -10.38 -25.92 -2.56
CA SER A 324 -10.36 -26.57 -3.87
C SER A 324 -10.45 -28.09 -3.72
N LEU A 325 -11.30 -28.72 -4.53
CA LEU A 325 -11.37 -30.18 -4.55
C LEU A 325 -10.09 -30.82 -5.11
N THR A 326 -9.29 -30.11 -5.90
CA THR A 326 -8.08 -30.64 -6.55
C THR A 326 -6.76 -30.11 -5.99
N GLY A 327 -6.83 -29.17 -5.05
CA GLY A 327 -5.71 -28.74 -4.19
C GLY A 327 -5.79 -29.38 -2.80
N PHE A 328 -4.73 -29.23 -2.01
CA PHE A 328 -4.75 -29.62 -0.59
C PHE A 328 -5.47 -28.56 0.26
N PRO A 329 -6.37 -28.95 1.20
CA PRO A 329 -6.99 -30.26 1.32
C PRO A 329 -8.06 -30.46 0.23
N ASN A 330 -8.22 -31.69 -0.25
CA ASN A 330 -9.22 -32.04 -1.29
C ASN A 330 -10.65 -32.05 -0.70
N GLY A 331 -11.11 -30.89 -0.25
CA GLY A 331 -12.30 -30.74 0.58
C GLY A 331 -13.56 -30.34 -0.18
N PHE A 332 -14.71 -30.58 0.44
CA PHE A 332 -16.01 -30.05 0.07
C PHE A 332 -16.78 -29.63 1.34
N ARG A 333 -17.87 -28.88 1.20
CA ARG A 333 -18.66 -28.41 2.36
C ARG A 333 -20.10 -28.88 2.30
N GLU A 334 -20.68 -29.15 3.45
CA GLU A 334 -22.12 -29.29 3.64
C GLU A 334 -22.63 -28.18 4.55
N VAL A 335 -23.74 -27.54 4.17
CA VAL A 335 -24.27 -26.37 4.89
C VAL A 335 -25.75 -26.54 5.18
N LEU A 336 -26.10 -26.45 6.47
CA LEU A 336 -27.48 -26.37 6.92
C LEU A 336 -27.86 -24.90 7.16
N PHE A 337 -28.71 -24.36 6.30
CA PHE A 337 -29.33 -23.07 6.49
C PHE A 337 -30.61 -23.15 7.31
N ASP A 338 -30.80 -22.22 8.23
CA ASP A 338 -32.04 -22.04 8.97
C ASP A 338 -32.48 -20.58 8.97
N ASN A 339 -33.61 -20.31 8.32
CA ASN A 339 -34.28 -19.01 8.25
C ASN A 339 -35.64 -19.00 8.95
N THR A 340 -35.98 -20.06 9.70
CA THR A 340 -37.26 -20.17 10.41
C THR A 340 -37.34 -19.18 11.56
N ASP A 341 -36.19 -18.88 12.16
CA ASP A 341 -36.00 -17.80 13.13
C ASP A 341 -35.75 -16.44 12.45
N PRO A 342 -36.01 -15.32 13.14
CA PRO A 342 -35.61 -13.99 12.66
C PRO A 342 -34.10 -13.85 12.44
N ILE A 343 -33.29 -14.61 13.18
CA ILE A 343 -31.83 -14.67 13.02
C ILE A 343 -31.54 -15.85 12.11
N VAL A 344 -31.13 -15.56 10.88
CA VAL A 344 -30.72 -16.59 9.92
C VAL A 344 -29.40 -17.19 10.39
N LYS A 345 -29.31 -18.52 10.33
CA LYS A 345 -28.10 -19.28 10.69
C LYS A 345 -27.66 -20.16 9.54
N ALA A 346 -26.36 -20.46 9.52
CA ALA A 346 -25.75 -21.41 8.61
C ALA A 346 -24.72 -22.24 9.39
N THR A 347 -24.92 -23.55 9.46
CA THR A 347 -23.97 -24.50 10.05
C THR A 347 -23.19 -25.16 8.93
N PHE A 348 -21.87 -24.95 8.92
CA PHE A 348 -20.92 -25.47 7.95
C PHE A 348 -20.27 -26.71 8.50
N ASN A 349 -20.10 -27.73 7.66
CA ASN A 349 -19.25 -28.89 7.92
C ASN A 349 -18.28 -29.03 6.74
N THR A 350 -16.98 -28.99 6.99
CA THR A 350 -15.93 -29.18 5.98
C THR A 350 -15.45 -30.63 6.00
N LEU A 351 -15.57 -31.30 4.86
CA LEU A 351 -15.30 -32.73 4.71
C LEU A 351 -14.17 -32.94 3.71
N ASP A 352 -13.25 -33.84 4.02
CA ASP A 352 -12.18 -34.24 3.11
C ASP A 352 -12.68 -35.40 2.23
N ALA A 353 -12.68 -35.24 0.90
CA ALA A 353 -13.29 -36.21 -0.02
C ALA A 353 -12.72 -37.63 0.13
N ASP A 354 -11.44 -37.73 0.48
CA ASP A 354 -10.71 -38.99 0.65
C ASP A 354 -10.94 -39.68 1.99
N CYS A 355 -11.43 -38.95 2.99
CA CYS A 355 -11.87 -39.51 4.26
C CYS A 355 -13.28 -40.12 4.14
N GLU A 356 -14.07 -39.63 3.18
CA GLU A 356 -15.42 -40.13 2.88
C GLU A 356 -15.42 -41.31 1.91
N GLN A 357 -14.59 -41.27 0.86
CA GLN A 357 -14.53 -42.30 -0.19
C GLN A 357 -13.08 -42.59 -0.64
N PRO A 358 -12.77 -43.82 -1.11
CA PRO A 358 -11.44 -44.13 -1.62
C PRO A 358 -11.15 -43.42 -2.94
N ILE A 359 -9.97 -42.80 -3.04
CA ILE A 359 -9.53 -42.17 -4.29
C ILE A 359 -8.95 -43.25 -5.21
N ILE A 360 -9.63 -43.48 -6.35
CA ILE A 360 -9.25 -44.46 -7.36
C ILE A 360 -9.10 -43.76 -8.71
N ALA A 361 -7.87 -43.49 -9.13
CA ALA A 361 -7.58 -42.86 -10.42
C ALA A 361 -6.68 -43.75 -11.26
N GLU A 362 -6.98 -43.85 -12.56
CA GLU A 362 -6.15 -44.59 -13.53
C GLU A 362 -5.84 -46.06 -13.15
N GLY A 363 -6.74 -46.70 -12.39
CA GLY A 363 -6.56 -48.07 -11.91
C GLY A 363 -5.67 -48.20 -10.66
N VAL A 364 -5.26 -47.08 -10.06
CA VAL A 364 -4.52 -47.02 -8.79
C VAL A 364 -5.47 -46.58 -7.68
N THR A 365 -5.50 -47.35 -6.59
CA THR A 365 -6.16 -46.96 -5.34
C THR A 365 -5.11 -46.35 -4.43
N TYR A 366 -5.32 -45.10 -4.00
CA TYR A 366 -4.40 -44.40 -3.12
C TYR A 366 -4.69 -44.72 -1.64
N GLU A 367 -3.67 -44.59 -0.79
CA GLU A 367 -3.78 -44.83 0.65
C GLU A 367 -4.58 -43.73 1.34
N GLN A 368 -5.53 -44.10 2.21
CA GLN A 368 -6.33 -43.16 3.00
C GLN A 368 -5.70 -42.89 4.38
N PRO A 369 -5.62 -41.61 4.83
CA PRO A 369 -6.05 -40.41 4.13
C PRO A 369 -5.08 -40.01 3.01
N TYR A 370 -5.59 -39.92 1.79
CA TYR A 370 -4.91 -39.43 0.60
C TYR A 370 -4.33 -38.03 0.79
N LYS A 371 -4.98 -37.20 1.61
CA LYS A 371 -4.49 -35.86 1.95
C LYS A 371 -3.08 -35.85 2.54
N TYR A 372 -2.75 -36.86 3.35
CA TYR A 372 -1.45 -36.98 4.04
C TYR A 372 -0.43 -37.80 3.26
N THR A 373 -0.89 -38.77 2.47
CA THR A 373 0.01 -39.71 1.76
C THR A 373 0.42 -39.21 0.38
N PHE A 374 -0.37 -38.34 -0.26
CA PHE A 374 -0.13 -37.88 -1.62
C PHE A 374 -0.44 -36.39 -1.84
N SER A 375 -1.62 -35.91 -1.43
CA SER A 375 -2.12 -34.58 -1.81
C SER A 375 -1.17 -33.44 -1.42
N PHE A 376 -0.69 -33.43 -0.17
CA PHE A 376 0.15 -32.35 0.33
C PHE A 376 1.46 -32.25 -0.47
N GLY A 377 2.19 -33.37 -0.60
CA GLY A 377 3.45 -33.42 -1.36
C GLY A 377 3.26 -33.17 -2.85
N GLN A 378 2.12 -33.58 -3.44
CA GLN A 378 1.81 -33.24 -4.83
C GLN A 378 1.56 -31.74 -5.04
N THR A 379 0.94 -31.08 -4.06
CA THR A 379 0.58 -29.64 -4.13
C THR A 379 1.77 -28.72 -3.83
N TYR A 380 2.58 -29.08 -2.83
CA TYR A 380 3.65 -28.23 -2.30
C TYR A 380 5.06 -28.79 -2.53
N GLY A 381 5.19 -29.90 -3.25
CA GLY A 381 6.45 -30.51 -3.66
C GLY A 381 6.88 -31.71 -2.79
N ASN A 382 7.30 -32.80 -3.46
CA ASN A 382 7.84 -33.99 -2.78
C ASN A 382 9.34 -33.83 -2.40
N ASP A 383 10.03 -32.84 -2.97
CA ASP A 383 11.47 -32.56 -2.79
C ASP A 383 11.73 -31.35 -1.87
N GLY A 384 10.73 -30.91 -1.10
CA GLY A 384 10.84 -29.73 -0.25
C GLY A 384 10.51 -28.40 -0.94
N LEU A 385 10.40 -27.32 -0.16
CA LEU A 385 10.09 -25.97 -0.66
C LEU A 385 11.18 -25.42 -1.58
N ALA A 386 12.44 -25.80 -1.32
CA ALA A 386 13.55 -25.51 -2.23
C ALA A 386 13.28 -26.05 -3.65
N GLY A 387 12.89 -27.32 -3.73
CA GLY A 387 12.51 -27.98 -4.99
C GLY A 387 11.29 -27.33 -5.64
N PHE A 388 10.27 -27.01 -4.84
CA PHE A 388 9.06 -26.32 -5.32
C PHE A 388 9.38 -24.99 -6.01
N GLY A 389 10.14 -24.10 -5.35
CA GLY A 389 10.47 -22.80 -5.93
C GLY A 389 11.44 -22.88 -7.12
N ILE A 390 12.33 -23.88 -7.18
CA ILE A 390 13.15 -24.12 -8.37
C ILE A 390 12.33 -24.68 -9.52
N GLY A 391 11.36 -25.57 -9.27
CA GLY A 391 10.43 -26.05 -10.29
C GLY A 391 9.65 -24.90 -10.94
N MET A 392 9.25 -23.90 -10.14
CA MET A 392 8.67 -22.66 -10.65
C MET A 392 9.64 -21.84 -11.52
N ALA A 393 10.90 -21.71 -11.09
CA ALA A 393 11.91 -20.93 -11.80
C ALA A 393 12.36 -21.60 -13.11
N ASP A 394 12.39 -22.94 -13.15
CA ASP A 394 12.86 -23.75 -14.27
C ASP A 394 12.18 -23.37 -15.59
N GLY A 395 10.85 -23.28 -15.59
CA GLY A 395 10.08 -22.91 -16.77
C GLY A 395 10.39 -21.49 -17.30
N PHE A 396 10.74 -20.56 -16.43
CA PHE A 396 11.17 -19.22 -16.83
C PHE A 396 12.60 -19.23 -17.37
N LEU A 397 13.52 -19.87 -16.63
CA LEU A 397 14.93 -19.93 -16.95
C LEU A 397 15.18 -20.64 -18.28
N ASN A 398 14.59 -21.82 -18.48
CA ASN A 398 14.72 -22.55 -19.74
C ASN A 398 14.15 -21.77 -20.92
N GLY A 399 13.01 -21.08 -20.74
CA GLY A 399 12.45 -20.23 -21.79
C GLY A 399 13.35 -19.04 -22.16
N PHE A 400 14.06 -18.46 -21.19
CA PHE A 400 15.01 -17.38 -21.41
C PHE A 400 16.29 -17.88 -22.09
N ILE A 401 16.84 -19.00 -21.61
CA ILE A 401 18.02 -19.68 -22.17
C ILE A 401 17.77 -20.09 -23.63
N ASP A 402 16.63 -20.71 -23.92
CA ASP A 402 16.17 -21.02 -25.28
C ASP A 402 16.17 -19.78 -26.18
N GLY A 403 15.73 -18.63 -25.63
CA GLY A 403 15.71 -17.36 -26.33
C GLY A 403 17.12 -16.87 -26.70
N ILE A 404 18.08 -17.01 -25.79
CA ILE A 404 19.49 -16.68 -26.01
C ILE A 404 20.08 -17.61 -27.08
N GLN A 405 19.87 -18.93 -26.94
CA GLN A 405 20.37 -19.93 -27.88
C GLN A 405 19.83 -19.69 -29.29
N LYS A 406 18.53 -19.40 -29.44
CA LYS A 406 17.90 -19.08 -30.75
C LYS A 406 18.49 -17.84 -31.41
N GLN A 407 18.97 -16.88 -30.64
CA GLN A 407 19.65 -15.69 -31.16
C GLN A 407 21.13 -15.94 -31.52
N GLY A 408 21.66 -17.14 -31.23
CA GLY A 408 23.03 -17.52 -31.51
C GLY A 408 24.01 -17.29 -30.35
N GLY A 409 23.50 -17.22 -29.11
CA GLY A 409 24.29 -17.04 -27.88
C GLY A 409 24.17 -15.63 -27.28
N LEU A 410 24.66 -15.46 -26.05
CA LEU A 410 24.48 -14.25 -25.24
C LEU A 410 25.03 -13.01 -25.93
N TYR A 411 26.19 -13.13 -26.59
CA TYR A 411 26.79 -12.01 -27.32
C TYR A 411 25.90 -11.53 -28.47
N ALA A 412 25.29 -12.45 -29.21
CA ALA A 412 24.41 -12.11 -30.33
C ALA A 412 23.12 -11.45 -29.84
N MET A 413 22.58 -11.88 -28.69
CA MET A 413 21.45 -11.21 -28.04
C MET A 413 21.80 -9.77 -27.60
N LEU A 414 22.93 -9.60 -26.91
CA LEU A 414 23.41 -8.30 -26.41
C LEU A 414 23.79 -7.31 -27.52
N THR A 415 24.01 -7.80 -28.75
CA THR A 415 24.36 -6.98 -29.93
C THR A 415 23.26 -6.98 -31.00
N SER A 416 22.08 -7.51 -30.68
CA SER A 416 20.91 -7.43 -31.54
C SER A 416 20.48 -5.97 -31.74
N ALA A 417 19.80 -5.66 -32.85
CA ALA A 417 19.37 -4.29 -33.20
C ALA A 417 18.50 -3.58 -32.13
N SER A 418 18.01 -4.34 -31.15
CA SER A 418 17.23 -3.89 -29.99
C SER A 418 18.07 -3.31 -28.84
N PHE A 419 19.40 -3.51 -28.82
CA PHE A 419 20.30 -3.08 -27.75
C PHE A 419 21.60 -2.48 -28.31
N ASP A 420 21.73 -1.15 -28.30
CA ASP A 420 22.91 -0.44 -28.81
C ASP A 420 24.07 -0.45 -27.80
N LEU A 421 24.64 -1.64 -27.56
CA LEU A 421 25.74 -1.81 -26.60
C LEU A 421 26.97 -0.99 -26.98
N GLU A 422 27.28 -0.85 -28.27
CA GLU A 422 28.41 -0.05 -28.75
C GLU A 422 28.20 1.44 -28.48
N GLY A 423 27.01 1.98 -28.75
CA GLY A 423 26.66 3.36 -28.41
C GLY A 423 26.61 3.63 -26.91
N ILE A 424 26.17 2.66 -26.09
CA ILE A 424 26.25 2.75 -24.62
C ILE A 424 27.72 2.83 -24.17
N LEU A 425 28.59 1.98 -24.72
CA LEU A 425 30.01 1.97 -24.41
C LEU A 425 30.70 3.26 -24.87
N ASP A 426 30.40 3.74 -26.08
CA ASP A 426 30.96 4.97 -26.63
C ASP A 426 30.60 6.20 -25.76
N ASN A 427 29.33 6.29 -25.34
CA ASN A 427 28.88 7.32 -24.42
C ASN A 427 29.52 7.22 -23.03
N ALA A 428 29.78 5.99 -22.55
CA ALA A 428 30.39 5.76 -21.25
C ALA A 428 31.89 6.13 -21.23
N ILE A 429 32.63 5.81 -22.29
CA ILE A 429 34.09 5.99 -22.35
C ILE A 429 34.53 7.27 -23.09
N LYS A 430 33.61 7.98 -23.76
CA LYS A 430 33.81 9.29 -24.43
C LYS A 430 35.12 9.40 -25.23
N GLY A 431 35.36 8.43 -26.12
CA GLY A 431 36.58 8.36 -26.94
C GLY A 431 37.70 7.47 -26.39
N GLY A 432 37.51 6.88 -25.20
CA GLY A 432 38.39 5.85 -24.64
C GLY A 432 39.54 6.39 -23.79
N LEU A 433 40.30 5.47 -23.18
CA LEU A 433 41.50 5.78 -22.40
C LEU A 433 42.76 5.33 -23.15
N ALA A 434 43.69 6.26 -23.37
CA ALA A 434 44.99 6.01 -23.98
C ALA A 434 46.12 6.00 -22.93
N PHE A 435 47.04 5.05 -23.06
CA PHE A 435 48.29 5.03 -22.29
C PHE A 435 49.46 5.38 -23.21
N GLY A 436 49.99 6.60 -23.04
CA GLY A 436 51.01 7.14 -23.95
C GLY A 436 50.40 7.51 -25.30
N SER A 437 50.91 6.93 -26.39
CA SER A 437 50.43 7.15 -27.77
C SER A 437 49.45 6.08 -28.27
N TYR A 438 48.91 5.24 -27.39
CA TYR A 438 48.13 4.06 -27.75
C TYR A 438 46.79 4.01 -27.02
N ASP A 439 45.71 3.79 -27.77
CA ASP A 439 44.36 3.66 -27.23
C ASP A 439 44.13 2.25 -26.69
N VAL A 440 43.85 2.14 -25.38
CA VAL A 440 43.73 0.85 -24.67
C VAL A 440 42.27 0.50 -24.45
N PHE A 441 41.49 1.44 -23.90
CA PHE A 441 40.06 1.25 -23.65
C PHE A 441 39.22 1.87 -24.77
N THR A 442 39.24 1.24 -25.95
CA THR A 442 38.35 1.60 -27.06
C THR A 442 37.08 0.75 -27.02
N VAL A 443 36.00 1.24 -27.64
CA VAL A 443 34.76 0.45 -27.80
C VAL A 443 35.05 -0.91 -28.42
N ARG A 444 35.88 -0.95 -29.48
CA ARG A 444 36.30 -2.20 -30.15
C ARG A 444 36.97 -3.20 -29.20
N ASN A 445 37.91 -2.73 -28.37
CA ASN A 445 38.66 -3.59 -27.46
C ASN A 445 37.76 -4.15 -26.35
N ILE A 446 36.91 -3.29 -25.77
CA ILE A 446 35.93 -3.68 -24.75
C ILE A 446 34.91 -4.68 -25.33
N MET A 447 34.45 -4.46 -26.56
CA MET A 447 33.53 -5.38 -27.24
C MET A 447 34.15 -6.76 -27.50
N ASN A 448 35.45 -6.86 -27.79
CA ASN A 448 36.12 -8.15 -27.91
C ASN A 448 36.23 -8.89 -26.58
N PHE A 449 36.51 -8.17 -25.49
CA PHE A 449 36.50 -8.74 -24.15
C PHE A 449 35.09 -9.20 -23.72
N ILE A 450 34.05 -8.39 -23.98
CA ILE A 450 32.65 -8.77 -23.75
C ILE A 450 32.28 -10.01 -24.55
N LYS A 451 32.77 -10.14 -25.78
CA LYS A 451 32.56 -11.33 -26.61
C LYS A 451 33.20 -12.59 -26.03
N ASP A 452 34.38 -12.47 -25.42
CA ASP A 452 35.01 -13.60 -24.72
C ASP A 452 34.21 -13.99 -23.48
N LEU A 453 33.87 -13.01 -22.64
CA LEU A 453 33.07 -13.21 -21.44
C LEU A 453 31.71 -13.87 -21.77
N ALA A 454 31.00 -13.36 -22.77
CA ALA A 454 29.72 -13.92 -23.21
C ALA A 454 29.86 -15.38 -23.69
N LYS A 455 30.96 -15.74 -24.36
CA LYS A 455 31.22 -17.14 -24.74
C LYS A 455 31.49 -18.04 -23.54
N GLN A 456 32.17 -17.52 -22.52
CA GLN A 456 32.40 -18.29 -21.29
C GLN A 456 31.08 -18.53 -20.56
N ILE A 457 30.22 -17.50 -20.46
CA ILE A 457 28.87 -17.62 -19.90
C ILE A 457 28.02 -18.59 -20.73
N ASP A 458 28.07 -18.49 -22.06
CA ASP A 458 27.34 -19.40 -22.96
C ASP A 458 27.71 -20.85 -22.64
N ARG A 459 29.01 -21.16 -22.56
CA ARG A 459 29.51 -22.51 -22.30
C ARG A 459 29.15 -23.06 -20.92
N VAL A 460 29.04 -22.21 -19.90
CA VAL A 460 28.84 -22.67 -18.52
C VAL A 460 27.37 -22.73 -18.15
N TYR A 461 26.57 -21.76 -18.61
CA TYR A 461 25.20 -21.55 -18.13
C TYR A 461 24.12 -21.66 -19.20
N ILE A 462 24.45 -21.36 -20.46
CA ILE A 462 23.47 -21.37 -21.55
C ILE A 462 23.46 -22.73 -22.26
N ASP A 463 24.62 -23.32 -22.49
CA ASP A 463 24.77 -24.65 -23.09
C ASP A 463 24.48 -25.77 -22.07
N HIS A 464 24.54 -25.44 -20.77
CA HIS A 464 24.33 -26.33 -19.63
C HIS A 464 23.35 -25.73 -18.60
N PRO A 465 22.06 -25.53 -18.95
CA PRO A 465 21.06 -24.95 -18.06
C PRO A 465 20.91 -25.67 -16.72
N GLU A 466 21.19 -26.98 -16.67
CA GLU A 466 21.22 -27.79 -15.45
C GLU A 466 22.18 -27.25 -14.40
N THR A 467 23.31 -26.67 -14.82
CA THR A 467 24.31 -26.11 -13.91
C THR A 467 23.73 -24.88 -13.21
N LEU A 468 22.95 -24.05 -13.92
CA LEU A 468 22.31 -22.88 -13.32
C LEU A 468 21.22 -23.28 -12.32
N LEU A 469 20.46 -24.33 -12.64
CA LEU A 469 19.41 -24.86 -11.76
C LEU A 469 19.98 -25.49 -10.49
N ASP A 470 21.10 -26.23 -10.59
CA ASP A 470 21.78 -26.82 -9.43
C ASP A 470 22.29 -25.74 -8.46
N VAL A 471 22.89 -24.67 -9.00
CA VAL A 471 23.34 -23.51 -8.20
C VAL A 471 22.16 -22.84 -7.51
N ALA A 472 21.06 -22.62 -8.24
CA ALA A 472 19.85 -22.02 -7.68
C ALA A 472 19.21 -22.92 -6.61
N TYR A 473 19.20 -24.23 -6.80
CA TYR A 473 18.68 -25.19 -5.83
C TYR A 473 19.50 -25.20 -4.54
N GLN A 474 20.83 -25.27 -4.63
CA GLN A 474 21.68 -25.23 -3.44
C GLN A 474 21.51 -23.93 -2.65
N ALA A 475 21.37 -22.81 -3.36
CA ALA A 475 21.05 -21.52 -2.77
C ALA A 475 19.70 -21.54 -2.04
N ALA A 476 18.66 -22.06 -2.69
CA ALA A 476 17.32 -22.16 -2.10
C ALA A 476 17.28 -23.11 -0.88
N ASP A 477 17.89 -24.28 -0.97
CA ASP A 477 17.99 -25.28 0.09
C ASP A 477 18.64 -24.70 1.35
N LYS A 478 19.73 -23.95 1.18
CA LYS A 478 20.41 -23.26 2.27
C LYS A 478 19.54 -22.18 2.91
N LEU A 479 18.75 -21.45 2.13
CA LEU A 479 17.82 -20.43 2.63
C LEU A 479 16.68 -21.03 3.45
N VAL A 480 16.01 -22.07 2.94
CA VAL A 480 14.87 -22.70 3.65
C VAL A 480 15.32 -23.52 4.85
N SER A 481 16.57 -23.95 4.89
CA SER A 481 17.21 -24.61 6.04
C SER A 481 17.59 -23.66 7.20
N LEU A 482 17.31 -22.36 7.09
CA LEU A 482 17.56 -21.41 8.18
C LEU A 482 16.84 -21.89 9.44
N LYS A 483 17.58 -22.12 10.52
CA LYS A 483 16.99 -22.43 11.82
C LYS A 483 16.27 -21.20 12.38
N VAL A 484 14.97 -21.32 12.59
CA VAL A 484 14.09 -20.25 13.10
C VAL A 484 13.60 -20.51 14.52
N SER A 485 13.68 -21.75 15.01
CA SER A 485 13.33 -22.10 16.39
C SER A 485 14.23 -23.21 16.95
N ASP A 486 14.38 -23.26 18.27
CA ASP A 486 14.91 -24.44 18.97
C ASP A 486 13.84 -25.54 19.13
N LEU A 487 12.57 -25.19 18.95
CA LEU A 487 11.44 -26.11 19.06
C LEU A 487 11.21 -26.86 17.74
N PRO A 488 10.88 -28.16 17.79
CA PRO A 488 10.36 -28.90 16.64
C PRO A 488 8.95 -28.42 16.27
N CYS A 489 8.58 -28.50 14.98
CA CYS A 489 7.25 -28.19 14.43
C CYS A 489 6.21 -29.29 14.73
N THR A 490 6.08 -29.69 16.00
CA THR A 490 5.33 -30.91 16.39
C THR A 490 3.87 -30.92 15.94
N ARG A 491 3.17 -29.78 15.98
CA ARG A 491 1.76 -29.71 15.53
C ARG A 491 1.63 -30.07 14.06
N PHE A 492 2.51 -29.54 13.21
CA PHE A 492 2.55 -29.88 11.79
C PHE A 492 2.86 -31.36 11.58
N ILE A 493 3.87 -31.88 12.29
CA ILE A 493 4.28 -33.30 12.21
C ILE A 493 3.13 -34.22 12.63
N ASP A 494 2.43 -33.90 13.71
CA ASP A 494 1.29 -34.66 14.21
C ASP A 494 0.10 -34.59 13.24
N THR A 495 -0.08 -33.46 12.56
CA THR A 495 -1.18 -33.22 11.62
C THR A 495 -0.97 -33.93 10.29
N LEU A 496 0.22 -33.82 9.69
CA LEU A 496 0.50 -34.37 8.35
C LEU A 496 1.26 -35.72 8.36
N GLY A 497 1.80 -36.14 9.50
CA GLY A 497 2.41 -37.46 9.67
C GLY A 497 3.85 -37.58 9.13
N PHE A 498 4.51 -36.48 8.76
CA PHE A 498 5.91 -36.47 8.32
C PHE A 498 6.70 -35.32 8.95
N GLY A 499 8.03 -35.46 8.98
CA GLY A 499 8.97 -34.55 9.64
C GLY A 499 9.81 -35.26 10.71
N ASP A 500 10.70 -34.53 11.39
CA ASP A 500 11.61 -35.08 12.39
C ASP A 500 11.43 -34.35 13.73
N PRO A 501 10.67 -34.92 14.70
CA PRO A 501 10.38 -34.27 15.97
C PRO A 501 11.62 -34.18 16.89
N ALA A 502 12.76 -34.77 16.50
CA ALA A 502 14.02 -34.65 17.23
C ALA A 502 14.89 -33.46 16.77
N LYS A 503 14.50 -32.75 15.71
CA LYS A 503 15.26 -31.62 15.16
C LYS A 503 14.62 -30.27 15.51
N PRO A 504 15.42 -29.21 15.63
CA PRO A 504 14.90 -27.85 15.72
C PRO A 504 14.20 -27.45 14.41
N GLY A 505 13.20 -26.58 14.50
CA GLY A 505 12.46 -26.12 13.33
C GLY A 505 13.22 -25.11 12.46
N THR A 506 13.02 -25.28 11.16
CA THR A 506 13.60 -24.49 10.07
C THR A 506 12.58 -23.54 9.45
N LEU A 507 13.04 -22.65 8.58
CA LEU A 507 12.19 -21.74 7.82
C LEU A 507 11.23 -22.53 6.91
N GLU A 508 11.67 -23.67 6.37
CA GLU A 508 10.81 -24.63 5.66
C GLU A 508 9.70 -25.18 6.55
N ASP A 509 10.04 -25.62 7.77
CA ASP A 509 9.04 -26.14 8.72
C ASP A 509 7.99 -25.07 9.05
N ALA A 510 8.42 -23.82 9.27
CA ALA A 510 7.54 -22.70 9.53
C ALA A 510 6.59 -22.44 8.36
N ALA A 511 7.11 -22.45 7.13
CA ALA A 511 6.33 -22.28 5.92
C ALA A 511 5.25 -23.34 5.77
N TYR A 512 5.60 -24.61 5.96
CA TYR A 512 4.64 -25.69 5.89
C TYR A 512 3.61 -25.65 7.01
N SER A 513 4.00 -25.27 8.24
CA SER A 513 3.07 -25.05 9.34
C SER A 513 2.05 -23.95 9.00
N VAL A 514 2.48 -22.83 8.41
CA VAL A 514 1.59 -21.75 7.94
C VAL A 514 0.63 -22.25 6.87
N ILE A 515 1.14 -22.93 5.82
CA ILE A 515 0.32 -23.47 4.73
C ILE A 515 -0.72 -24.46 5.29
N ALA A 516 -0.30 -25.42 6.12
CA ALA A 516 -1.22 -26.40 6.70
C ALA A 516 -2.31 -25.70 7.53
N THR A 517 -1.94 -24.72 8.35
CA THR A 517 -2.86 -23.98 9.21
C THR A 517 -3.92 -23.23 8.41
N MET A 518 -3.48 -22.44 7.42
CA MET A 518 -4.34 -21.63 6.56
C MET A 518 -5.31 -22.49 5.74
N TYR A 519 -4.82 -23.56 5.10
CA TYR A 519 -5.66 -24.39 4.24
C TYR A 519 -6.60 -25.32 5.01
N GLU A 520 -6.26 -25.75 6.24
CA GLU A 520 -7.18 -26.48 7.10
C GLU A 520 -8.27 -25.58 7.71
N GLY A 521 -8.08 -24.26 7.74
CA GLY A 521 -8.97 -23.31 8.42
C GLY A 521 -8.91 -23.43 9.93
N ASN A 522 -7.72 -23.72 10.48
CA ASN A 522 -7.47 -23.91 11.90
C ASN A 522 -6.54 -22.82 12.45
N GLU A 523 -6.97 -21.57 12.33
CA GLU A 523 -6.22 -20.34 12.61
C GLU A 523 -6.13 -20.00 14.12
N ASP A 524 -6.01 -21.03 14.98
CA ASP A 524 -5.70 -20.87 16.41
C ASP A 524 -4.36 -21.54 16.71
N ILE A 525 -3.28 -20.76 16.79
CA ILE A 525 -1.95 -21.26 17.15
C ILE A 525 -1.66 -21.22 18.66
N SER A 526 -2.67 -21.05 19.54
CA SER A 526 -2.43 -20.89 20.98
C SER A 526 -1.74 -22.09 21.64
N ASP A 527 -1.85 -23.29 21.06
CA ASP A 527 -1.14 -24.51 21.46
C ASP A 527 0.12 -24.83 20.60
N ASP A 528 0.39 -24.06 19.55
CA ASP A 528 1.58 -24.20 18.70
C ASP A 528 2.71 -23.28 19.17
N LEU A 529 3.52 -23.80 20.10
CA LEU A 529 4.68 -23.08 20.62
C LEU A 529 5.76 -22.82 19.55
N PHE A 530 5.82 -23.63 18.49
CA PHE A 530 6.81 -23.46 17.42
C PHE A 530 6.48 -22.22 16.59
N LEU A 531 5.26 -22.10 16.06
CA LEU A 531 4.85 -20.91 15.30
C LEU A 531 4.89 -19.63 16.14
N GLN A 532 4.52 -19.69 17.42
CA GLN A 532 4.68 -18.55 18.34
C GLN A 532 6.15 -18.12 18.48
N ASP A 533 7.09 -19.08 18.63
CA ASP A 533 8.52 -18.78 18.73
C ASP A 533 9.10 -18.25 17.40
N VAL A 534 8.58 -18.68 16.24
CA VAL A 534 8.93 -18.15 14.91
C VAL A 534 8.47 -16.71 14.74
N ILE A 535 7.23 -16.38 15.12
CA ILE A 535 6.74 -15.00 15.09
C ILE A 535 7.62 -14.13 16.00
N ASP A 536 7.95 -14.60 17.21
CA ASP A 536 8.85 -13.88 18.12
C ASP A 536 10.28 -13.76 17.57
N PHE A 537 10.79 -14.77 16.86
CA PHE A 537 12.10 -14.75 16.19
C PHE A 537 12.23 -13.57 15.22
N PHE A 538 11.21 -13.37 14.39
CA PHE A 538 11.21 -12.26 13.44
C PHE A 538 10.84 -10.93 14.11
N ARG A 539 9.88 -10.90 15.03
CA ARG A 539 9.36 -9.66 15.61
C ARG A 539 10.28 -9.03 16.65
N ASN A 540 10.89 -9.84 17.51
CA ASN A 540 11.55 -9.38 18.74
C ASN A 540 13.01 -9.85 18.89
N ARG A 541 13.51 -10.71 17.98
CA ARG A 541 14.89 -11.22 18.00
C ARG A 541 15.64 -10.80 16.72
N ASP A 542 16.63 -11.59 16.32
CA ASP A 542 17.54 -11.30 15.21
C ASP A 542 17.12 -11.95 13.88
N GLY A 543 15.83 -12.29 13.71
CA GLY A 543 15.38 -13.08 12.57
C GLY A 543 15.62 -12.42 11.22
N ALA A 544 15.33 -11.13 11.09
CA ALA A 544 15.60 -10.38 9.87
C ALA A 544 17.10 -10.24 9.57
N GLU A 545 17.92 -9.96 10.58
CA GLU A 545 19.36 -9.83 10.43
C GLU A 545 19.99 -11.16 10.03
N LYS A 546 19.62 -12.28 10.68
CA LYS A 546 20.08 -13.62 10.33
C LYS A 546 19.69 -14.01 8.91
N THR A 547 18.46 -13.70 8.52
CA THR A 547 17.98 -13.94 7.15
C THR A 547 18.80 -13.13 6.14
N TYR A 548 19.07 -11.85 6.44
CA TYR A 548 19.93 -11.01 5.60
C TYR A 548 21.36 -11.56 5.49
N GLN A 549 21.99 -11.96 6.60
CA GLN A 549 23.34 -12.52 6.56
C GLN A 549 23.39 -13.81 5.73
N LEU A 550 22.37 -14.65 5.82
CA LEU A 550 22.25 -15.86 5.01
C LEU A 550 22.08 -15.54 3.53
N ILE A 551 21.20 -14.59 3.17
CA ILE A 551 21.02 -14.13 1.79
C ILE A 551 22.29 -13.48 1.24
N LYS A 552 23.04 -12.75 2.07
CA LYS A 552 24.33 -12.17 1.70
C LYS A 552 25.34 -13.26 1.39
N ASP A 553 25.44 -14.27 2.25
CA ASP A 553 26.36 -15.42 2.12
C ASP A 553 26.05 -16.25 0.87
N VAL A 554 24.85 -16.85 0.80
CA VAL A 554 23.94 -16.72 -0.35
C VAL A 554 24.49 -16.25 -1.70
N LEU A 555 24.20 -14.98 -1.94
CA LEU A 555 24.48 -14.23 -3.16
C LEU A 555 25.97 -14.03 -3.40
N LEU A 556 26.72 -13.65 -2.38
CA LEU A 556 28.12 -13.26 -2.54
C LEU A 556 29.01 -14.48 -2.68
N ASN A 557 28.94 -15.41 -1.73
CA ASN A 557 29.88 -16.52 -1.67
C ASN A 557 29.43 -17.63 -2.62
N ASP A 558 28.21 -18.13 -2.47
CA ASP A 558 27.77 -19.29 -3.24
C ASP A 558 27.53 -18.90 -4.71
N ILE A 559 26.80 -17.82 -4.99
CA ILE A 559 26.45 -17.46 -6.38
C ILE A 559 27.58 -16.66 -7.06
N ILE A 560 27.99 -15.53 -6.51
CA ILE A 560 28.92 -14.60 -7.19
C ILE A 560 30.35 -15.13 -7.16
N GLU A 561 30.90 -15.47 -6.01
CA GLU A 561 32.30 -15.90 -5.90
C GLU A 561 32.47 -17.31 -6.47
N ASP A 562 31.79 -18.30 -5.90
CA ASP A 562 32.04 -19.72 -6.20
C ASP A 562 31.55 -20.13 -7.59
N ASN A 563 30.38 -19.64 -8.02
CA ASN A 563 29.79 -20.07 -9.28
C ASN A 563 30.06 -19.11 -10.44
N ILE A 564 30.11 -17.79 -10.23
CA ILE A 564 30.38 -16.85 -11.34
C ILE A 564 31.87 -16.54 -11.46
N LEU A 565 32.49 -15.91 -10.45
CA LEU A 565 33.83 -15.35 -10.56
C LEU A 565 34.93 -16.41 -10.51
N ASN A 566 34.71 -17.53 -9.82
CA ASN A 566 35.67 -18.62 -9.74
C ASN A 566 35.61 -19.57 -10.95
N VAL A 567 34.50 -19.58 -11.69
CA VAL A 567 34.34 -20.43 -12.88
C VAL A 567 34.82 -19.72 -14.15
N LEU A 568 34.64 -18.39 -14.22
CA LEU A 568 35.03 -17.59 -15.38
C LEU A 568 36.52 -17.20 -15.31
N ASP A 569 37.22 -17.30 -16.43
CA ASP A 569 38.62 -16.93 -16.59
C ASP A 569 38.76 -15.47 -17.04
N PHE A 570 39.64 -14.72 -16.38
CA PHE A 570 40.00 -13.37 -16.81
C PHE A 570 41.10 -13.41 -17.87
N ASN A 571 40.69 -13.18 -19.13
CA ASN A 571 41.59 -13.20 -20.28
C ASN A 571 41.81 -11.79 -20.83
N PRO A 572 42.65 -10.93 -20.20
CA PRO A 572 42.79 -9.55 -20.65
C PRO A 572 43.52 -9.43 -22.00
N GLY A 573 44.18 -10.50 -22.48
CA GLY A 573 44.69 -10.58 -23.84
C GLY A 573 43.60 -10.36 -24.89
N THR A 574 42.33 -10.66 -24.57
CA THR A 574 41.19 -10.45 -25.48
C THR A 574 40.81 -8.99 -25.69
N LEU A 575 41.27 -8.07 -24.84
CA LEU A 575 41.17 -6.63 -25.07
C LEU A 575 42.04 -6.20 -26.26
N PHE A 576 43.03 -6.99 -26.65
CA PHE A 576 44.03 -6.65 -27.67
C PHE A 576 43.94 -7.64 -28.84
N PRO A 577 43.12 -7.36 -29.87
CA PRO A 577 42.91 -8.32 -30.94
C PRO A 577 44.22 -8.63 -31.69
N ASN A 578 44.37 -9.89 -32.14
CA ASN A 578 45.60 -10.46 -32.69
C ASN A 578 46.15 -9.74 -33.94
N ASP A 579 45.33 -8.92 -34.60
CA ASP A 579 45.69 -8.09 -35.76
C ASP A 579 46.25 -6.70 -35.36
N SER A 580 46.34 -6.40 -34.06
CA SER A 580 46.85 -5.14 -33.53
C SER A 580 48.34 -5.20 -33.16
N PHE A 581 49.08 -4.11 -33.36
CA PHE A 581 50.49 -4.00 -32.97
C PHE A 581 50.70 -4.15 -31.44
N ILE A 582 49.65 -3.92 -30.66
CA ILE A 582 49.64 -4.06 -29.20
C ILE A 582 49.26 -5.49 -28.74
N ALA A 583 49.02 -6.45 -29.64
CA ALA A 583 48.79 -7.86 -29.29
C ALA A 583 49.95 -8.44 -28.44
N VAL A 584 51.19 -8.01 -28.70
CA VAL A 584 52.37 -8.35 -27.89
C VAL A 584 52.24 -7.85 -26.44
N VAL A 585 51.57 -6.71 -26.21
CA VAL A 585 51.28 -6.23 -24.85
C VAL A 585 50.25 -7.12 -24.18
N GLY A 586 49.25 -7.59 -24.93
CA GLY A 586 48.30 -8.61 -24.48
C GLY A 586 49.00 -9.93 -24.09
N ASP A 587 49.90 -10.43 -24.93
CA ASP A 587 50.71 -11.64 -24.67
C ASP A 587 51.61 -11.47 -23.44
N ILE A 588 52.21 -10.28 -23.26
CA ILE A 588 53.03 -9.97 -22.08
C ILE A 588 52.15 -9.90 -20.83
N LEU A 589 50.98 -9.27 -20.90
CA LEU A 589 50.05 -9.17 -19.77
C LEU A 589 49.52 -10.56 -19.39
N ASP A 590 49.22 -11.40 -20.38
CA ASP A 590 48.82 -12.79 -20.16
C ASP A 590 49.96 -13.62 -19.57
N ALA A 591 51.21 -13.41 -20.00
CA ALA A 591 52.39 -14.03 -19.39
C ALA A 591 52.64 -13.55 -17.95
N ILE A 592 52.41 -12.27 -17.66
CA ILE A 592 52.48 -11.70 -16.30
C ILE A 592 51.40 -12.32 -15.41
N LEU A 593 50.16 -12.41 -15.89
CA LEU A 593 49.09 -13.06 -15.14
C LEU A 593 49.35 -14.55 -14.96
N THR A 594 49.91 -15.23 -15.97
CA THR A 594 50.34 -16.63 -15.86
C THR A 594 51.48 -16.79 -14.86
N PHE A 595 52.33 -15.78 -14.67
CA PHE A 595 53.38 -15.81 -13.64
C PHE A 595 52.82 -15.53 -12.24
N LEU A 596 51.92 -14.55 -12.11
CA LEU A 596 51.31 -14.16 -10.83
C LEU A 596 50.26 -15.16 -10.34
N PHE A 597 49.55 -15.81 -11.27
CA PHE A 597 48.45 -16.76 -11.03
C PHE A 597 48.67 -18.07 -11.82
N PRO A 598 49.76 -18.82 -11.57
CA PRO A 598 50.21 -19.92 -12.43
C PRO A 598 49.26 -21.11 -12.55
N ASN A 599 48.27 -21.23 -11.66
CA ASN A 599 47.33 -22.34 -11.66
C ASN A 599 45.85 -21.94 -11.48
N ALA A 600 45.50 -20.63 -11.50
CA ALA A 600 44.10 -20.20 -11.32
C ALA A 600 43.87 -18.73 -11.74
N ARG A 601 43.58 -18.48 -13.03
CA ARG A 601 43.36 -17.13 -13.62
C ARG A 601 41.90 -16.68 -13.57
N THR A 602 41.15 -17.19 -12.61
CA THR A 602 39.73 -16.89 -12.46
C THR A 602 39.53 -15.40 -12.13
N PHE A 603 38.38 -14.84 -12.50
CA PHE A 603 38.04 -13.47 -12.11
C PHE A 603 38.15 -13.28 -10.59
N LEU A 604 37.77 -14.29 -9.80
CA LEU A 604 37.80 -14.25 -8.34
C LEU A 604 39.22 -13.97 -7.80
N ASN A 605 40.23 -14.71 -8.26
CA ASN A 605 41.60 -14.55 -7.76
C ASN A 605 42.19 -13.17 -8.07
N ILE A 606 41.81 -12.60 -9.21
CA ILE A 606 42.26 -11.28 -9.63
C ILE A 606 41.55 -10.20 -8.84
N VAL A 607 40.22 -10.30 -8.68
CA VAL A 607 39.44 -9.41 -7.82
C VAL A 607 40.01 -9.43 -6.40
N ASN A 608 40.20 -10.60 -5.80
CA ASN A 608 40.74 -10.73 -4.44
C ASN A 608 42.16 -10.17 -4.30
N SER A 609 43.00 -10.29 -5.32
CA SER A 609 44.35 -9.70 -5.30
C SER A 609 44.33 -8.17 -5.37
N ILE A 610 43.39 -7.59 -6.13
CA ILE A 610 43.19 -6.14 -6.23
C ILE A 610 42.56 -5.60 -4.94
N LEU A 611 41.54 -6.28 -4.42
CA LEU A 611 40.87 -5.86 -3.19
C LEU A 611 41.82 -6.00 -1.99
N GLY A 612 42.64 -7.05 -1.91
CA GLY A 612 43.55 -7.29 -0.79
C GLY A 612 44.60 -6.19 -0.52
N ILE A 613 44.81 -5.24 -1.46
CA ILE A 613 45.69 -4.07 -1.25
C ILE A 613 44.93 -2.80 -0.83
N LEU A 614 43.59 -2.84 -0.82
CA LEU A 614 42.72 -1.74 -0.37
C LEU A 614 42.59 -1.72 1.17
N PRO A 615 42.09 -0.61 1.76
CA PRO A 615 41.79 -0.56 3.19
C PRO A 615 40.81 -1.64 3.64
N ALA A 616 40.79 -1.96 4.93
CA ALA A 616 40.03 -3.08 5.49
C ALA A 616 38.53 -3.11 5.09
N ASP A 617 37.89 -1.94 4.99
CA ASP A 617 36.48 -1.82 4.58
C ASP A 617 36.22 -2.16 3.10
N TYR A 618 37.25 -2.31 2.28
CA TYR A 618 37.14 -2.55 0.83
C TYR A 618 38.04 -3.70 0.36
N ASN A 619 38.58 -4.51 1.28
CA ASN A 619 39.60 -5.50 0.95
C ASN A 619 39.04 -6.87 0.51
N SER A 620 37.72 -7.02 0.50
CA SER A 620 36.97 -8.16 -0.03
C SER A 620 35.64 -7.68 -0.62
N LEU A 621 34.97 -8.51 -1.42
CA LEU A 621 33.62 -8.21 -1.91
C LEU A 621 32.63 -8.07 -0.74
N GLU A 622 32.74 -8.95 0.25
CA GLU A 622 31.97 -8.85 1.50
C GLU A 622 32.22 -7.51 2.22
N GLY A 623 33.48 -7.08 2.37
CA GLY A 623 33.80 -5.81 3.02
C GLY A 623 33.18 -4.61 2.30
N ILE A 624 33.16 -4.63 0.97
CA ILE A 624 32.49 -3.60 0.17
C ILE A 624 30.98 -3.60 0.44
N VAL A 625 30.34 -4.77 0.41
CA VAL A 625 28.89 -4.90 0.66
C VAL A 625 28.55 -4.47 2.07
N ASP A 626 29.28 -4.92 3.08
CA ASP A 626 29.06 -4.54 4.48
C ASP A 626 29.28 -3.04 4.70
N THR A 627 30.23 -2.42 4.00
CA THR A 627 30.46 -0.97 4.12
C THR A 627 29.32 -0.16 3.52
N VAL A 628 28.77 -0.59 2.38
CA VAL A 628 27.58 0.03 1.78
C VAL A 628 26.34 -0.25 2.63
N ALA A 629 26.14 -1.50 3.04
CA ALA A 629 24.98 -1.93 3.82
C ALA A 629 24.92 -1.24 5.19
N ARG A 630 26.04 -1.13 5.92
CA ARG A 630 26.09 -0.45 7.24
C ARG A 630 25.69 1.02 7.20
N GLU A 631 25.77 1.68 6.04
CA GLU A 631 25.33 3.06 5.88
C GLU A 631 23.80 3.19 5.84
N TYR A 632 23.10 2.12 5.44
CA TYR A 632 21.66 2.12 5.22
C TYR A 632 20.91 1.17 6.18
N LEU A 633 21.34 -0.08 6.38
CA LEU A 633 20.74 -1.09 7.25
C LEU A 633 21.05 -0.87 8.74
N THR A 634 20.33 0.05 9.36
CA THR A 634 20.33 0.21 10.82
C THR A 634 19.57 -0.93 11.49
N GLN A 635 19.78 -1.14 12.81
CA GLN A 635 19.01 -2.12 13.58
C GLN A 635 17.50 -1.92 13.43
N SER A 636 17.04 -0.66 13.45
CA SER A 636 15.62 -0.33 13.25
C SER A 636 15.06 -0.76 11.89
N GLN A 637 15.88 -0.84 10.84
CA GLN A 637 15.43 -1.40 9.55
C GLN A 637 15.27 -2.92 9.62
N PHE A 638 16.18 -3.63 10.30
CA PHE A 638 16.02 -5.06 10.54
C PHE A 638 14.79 -5.35 11.40
N ASP A 639 14.58 -4.60 12.48
CA ASP A 639 13.41 -4.75 13.34
C ASP A 639 12.10 -4.52 12.54
N SER A 640 12.10 -3.53 11.64
CA SER A 640 10.95 -3.30 10.76
C SER A 640 10.69 -4.46 9.82
N LEU A 641 11.75 -4.97 9.19
CA LEU A 641 11.62 -6.06 8.25
C LEU A 641 11.14 -7.34 8.96
N GLY A 642 11.69 -7.61 10.13
CA GLY A 642 11.28 -8.71 10.99
C GLY A 642 9.83 -8.59 11.43
N GLY A 643 9.41 -7.39 11.85
CA GLY A 643 8.01 -7.09 12.13
C GLY A 643 7.08 -7.35 10.93
N THR A 644 7.48 -6.94 9.72
CA THR A 644 6.69 -7.18 8.50
C THR A 644 6.51 -8.67 8.22
N VAL A 645 7.58 -9.47 8.36
CA VAL A 645 7.52 -10.93 8.18
C VAL A 645 6.62 -11.56 9.24
N ALA A 646 6.76 -11.14 10.50
CA ALA A 646 5.93 -11.62 11.59
C ALA A 646 4.44 -11.29 11.39
N ASP A 647 4.11 -10.07 10.94
CA ASP A 647 2.74 -9.63 10.66
C ASP A 647 2.11 -10.46 9.52
N ILE A 648 2.87 -10.80 8.48
CA ILE A 648 2.43 -11.68 7.39
C ILE A 648 2.14 -13.09 7.92
N ILE A 649 3.04 -13.65 8.73
CA ILE A 649 2.82 -14.99 9.32
C ILE A 649 1.58 -14.98 10.21
N GLU A 650 1.49 -14.03 11.14
CA GLU A 650 0.41 -13.91 12.10
C GLU A 650 -0.96 -13.79 11.41
N CYS A 651 -1.07 -12.99 10.34
CA CYS A 651 -2.35 -12.82 9.64
C CYS A 651 -2.83 -14.05 8.85
N LEU A 652 -1.98 -15.07 8.67
CA LEU A 652 -2.33 -16.33 7.98
C LEU A 652 -2.61 -17.48 8.95
N VAL A 653 -2.33 -17.29 10.25
CA VAL A 653 -2.40 -18.37 11.26
C VAL A 653 -3.14 -17.98 12.53
N VAL A 654 -3.53 -16.71 12.68
CA VAL A 654 -4.27 -16.19 13.83
C VAL A 654 -5.57 -15.54 13.36
N ASP A 655 -6.69 -16.10 13.81
CA ASP A 655 -7.97 -15.40 13.86
C ASP A 655 -8.21 -14.83 15.26
N GLU A 656 -8.38 -13.51 15.34
CA GLU A 656 -8.66 -12.80 16.58
C GLU A 656 -10.14 -12.83 16.96
N ASP A 657 -11.06 -13.26 16.09
CA ASP A 657 -12.48 -13.41 16.43
C ASP A 657 -12.68 -14.68 17.26
N PRO A 658 -13.02 -14.56 18.56
CA PRO A 658 -13.21 -15.72 19.43
C PRO A 658 -14.40 -16.61 19.01
N GLY A 659 -15.27 -16.16 18.10
CA GLY A 659 -16.32 -16.96 17.47
C GLY A 659 -15.87 -17.84 16.30
N PHE A 660 -14.68 -17.57 15.73
CA PHE A 660 -14.17 -18.12 14.45
C PHE A 660 -12.72 -18.59 14.47
N LYS A 661 -12.09 -18.66 15.65
CA LYS A 661 -10.76 -19.27 15.88
C LYS A 661 -10.46 -20.55 15.07
N MET A 662 -11.49 -21.30 14.68
CA MET A 662 -11.44 -22.18 13.53
C MET A 662 -12.64 -21.91 12.62
N ASP A 663 -12.39 -21.73 11.32
CA ASP A 663 -13.41 -21.65 10.27
C ASP A 663 -13.90 -23.03 9.82
N LYS A 664 -13.26 -24.07 10.33
CA LYS A 664 -13.67 -25.46 10.19
C LYS A 664 -14.83 -25.78 11.13
N ASP A 665 -15.93 -26.26 10.55
CA ASP A 665 -17.11 -26.78 11.26
C ASP A 665 -17.84 -25.76 12.16
N VAL A 666 -18.11 -24.56 11.62
CA VAL A 666 -18.68 -23.43 12.37
C VAL A 666 -20.17 -23.20 12.12
N THR A 667 -20.87 -22.63 13.10
CA THR A 667 -22.24 -22.11 12.92
C THR A 667 -22.26 -20.59 12.96
N LEU A 668 -22.57 -19.97 11.82
CA LEU A 668 -22.70 -18.53 11.65
C LEU A 668 -24.12 -18.08 11.89
N ALA A 669 -24.29 -16.97 12.61
CA ALA A 669 -25.58 -16.30 12.78
C ALA A 669 -25.52 -14.89 12.20
N CYS A 670 -26.60 -14.43 11.57
CA CYS A 670 -26.74 -13.07 11.07
C CYS A 670 -27.68 -12.23 11.96
N PRO A 671 -27.24 -11.75 13.14
CA PRO A 671 -28.06 -10.87 13.97
C PRO A 671 -28.25 -9.52 13.29
N LEU A 672 -29.46 -8.95 13.36
CA LEU A 672 -29.77 -7.64 12.78
C LEU A 672 -30.47 -6.72 13.80
N PRO A 673 -29.96 -5.50 14.05
CA PRO A 673 -28.66 -4.99 13.58
C PRO A 673 -27.50 -5.64 14.35
N ALA A 674 -26.41 -5.97 13.65
CA ALA A 674 -25.14 -6.33 14.26
C ALA A 674 -24.46 -5.08 14.87
N PRO A 675 -23.68 -5.22 15.96
CA PRO A 675 -22.93 -4.11 16.53
C PRO A 675 -21.95 -3.51 15.49
N VAL A 676 -22.04 -2.19 15.28
CA VAL A 676 -21.09 -1.48 14.42
C VAL A 676 -19.95 -0.96 15.29
N ILE A 677 -18.77 -1.57 15.16
CA ILE A 677 -17.55 -1.12 15.83
C ILE A 677 -16.94 0.01 14.99
N ALA A 678 -16.98 1.24 15.50
CA ALA A 678 -16.37 2.40 14.87
C ALA A 678 -15.02 2.72 15.54
N THR A 679 -13.95 2.72 14.77
CA THR A 679 -12.60 3.07 15.24
C THR A 679 -11.87 3.96 14.21
N PRO A 680 -10.79 4.64 14.60
CA PRO A 680 -9.92 5.32 13.62
C PRO A 680 -9.26 4.33 12.66
N ALA A 681 -8.87 3.13 13.15
CA ALA A 681 -8.20 2.10 12.35
C ALA A 681 -9.04 1.62 11.16
N ASN A 682 -10.37 1.49 11.33
CA ASN A 682 -11.29 1.15 10.23
C ASN A 682 -11.93 2.37 9.54
N TYR A 683 -11.43 3.57 9.86
CA TYR A 683 -11.84 4.86 9.31
C TYR A 683 -13.32 5.23 9.54
N ARG A 684 -14.06 4.53 10.41
CA ARG A 684 -15.42 4.93 10.80
C ARG A 684 -15.42 6.11 11.77
N LEU A 685 -14.41 6.21 12.62
CA LEU A 685 -14.11 7.45 13.34
C LEU A 685 -13.07 8.25 12.55
N PRO A 686 -13.03 9.58 12.71
CA PRO A 686 -11.95 10.41 12.19
C PRO A 686 -10.57 9.85 12.54
N SER A 687 -9.75 9.67 11.52
CA SER A 687 -8.36 9.24 11.58
C SER A 687 -7.48 10.27 10.86
N GLN A 688 -6.18 10.28 11.15
CA GLN A 688 -5.20 11.20 10.56
C GLN A 688 -5.59 12.66 10.77
N ILE A 689 -5.99 13.00 12.00
CA ILE A 689 -6.40 14.37 12.33
C ILE A 689 -5.15 15.24 12.41
N ALA A 690 -4.99 16.14 11.45
CA ALA A 690 -3.91 17.10 11.42
C ALA A 690 -4.45 18.52 11.68
N VAL A 691 -3.73 19.28 12.51
CA VAL A 691 -4.08 20.65 12.89
C VAL A 691 -2.92 21.58 12.54
N THR A 692 -3.19 22.59 11.74
CA THR A 692 -2.21 23.60 11.31
C THR A 692 -2.70 25.02 11.57
N PHE A 693 -1.79 26.00 11.49
CA PHE A 693 -2.18 27.40 11.45
C PHE A 693 -2.82 27.73 10.10
N GLY A 694 -3.77 28.67 10.10
CA GLY A 694 -4.13 29.41 8.89
C GLY A 694 -3.26 30.66 8.73
N ASP A 695 -3.72 31.61 7.90
CA ASP A 695 -2.98 32.83 7.58
C ASP A 695 -2.64 33.71 8.80
N LYS A 696 -3.40 33.56 9.90
CA LYS A 696 -3.19 34.31 11.15
C LYS A 696 -3.27 33.38 12.36
N ALA A 697 -2.13 33.05 12.96
CA ALA A 697 -2.07 32.12 14.09
C ALA A 697 -2.86 32.58 15.33
N ASN A 698 -3.19 33.87 15.44
CA ASN A 698 -3.99 34.42 16.55
C ASN A 698 -5.52 34.34 16.35
N SER A 699 -6.00 33.94 15.17
CA SER A 699 -7.44 33.98 14.87
C SER A 699 -7.92 32.89 13.91
N THR A 700 -7.03 32.05 13.39
CA THR A 700 -7.36 31.02 12.39
C THR A 700 -6.77 29.66 12.73
N ARG A 701 -7.47 28.57 12.41
CA ARG A 701 -6.99 27.18 12.51
C ARG A 701 -7.50 26.38 11.33
N LEU A 702 -6.69 25.46 10.84
CA LEU A 702 -7.08 24.51 9.80
C LEU A 702 -6.99 23.09 10.38
N ILE A 703 -7.99 22.28 10.09
CA ILE A 703 -8.09 20.91 10.59
C ILE A 703 -8.49 20.02 9.42
N ASN A 704 -7.81 18.90 9.22
CA ASN A 704 -8.24 17.87 8.28
C ASN A 704 -8.14 16.48 8.89
N TRP A 705 -8.92 15.56 8.33
CA TRP A 705 -8.94 14.15 8.73
C TRP A 705 -9.47 13.28 7.60
N PHE A 706 -9.42 11.97 7.79
CA PHE A 706 -9.93 10.99 6.86
C PHE A 706 -10.97 10.10 7.52
N THR A 707 -11.95 9.69 6.74
CA THR A 707 -12.92 8.65 7.11
C THR A 707 -13.14 7.72 5.93
N LYS A 708 -13.82 6.60 6.19
CA LYS A 708 -14.21 5.60 5.23
C LYS A 708 -15.12 6.24 4.17
N TYR A 709 -15.06 5.75 2.92
CA TYR A 709 -15.82 6.28 1.77
C TYR A 709 -17.33 6.54 2.02
N SER A 710 -17.96 5.78 2.94
CA SER A 710 -19.37 5.86 3.30
C SER A 710 -19.70 6.88 4.40
N VAL A 711 -18.68 7.47 5.04
CA VAL A 711 -18.80 8.49 6.08
C VAL A 711 -18.54 9.85 5.44
N THR A 712 -19.60 10.54 5.05
CA THR A 712 -19.49 11.79 4.29
C THR A 712 -19.72 13.03 5.15
N GLY A 713 -20.21 12.87 6.38
CA GLY A 713 -20.41 13.97 7.32
C GLY A 713 -19.09 14.71 7.59
N THR A 714 -19.14 16.04 7.54
CA THR A 714 -17.97 16.91 7.74
C THR A 714 -18.33 17.96 8.77
N ASP A 715 -18.38 17.50 10.02
CA ASP A 715 -18.91 18.26 11.13
C ASP A 715 -17.80 18.58 12.14
N ILE A 716 -17.89 19.77 12.74
CA ILE A 716 -17.09 20.15 13.90
C ILE A 716 -18.03 20.57 15.03
N GLU A 717 -17.69 20.19 16.25
CA GLU A 717 -18.27 20.79 17.45
C GLU A 717 -17.19 21.57 18.18
N LEU A 718 -17.42 22.87 18.37
CA LEU A 718 -16.49 23.82 18.97
C LEU A 718 -17.19 24.55 20.12
N ILE A 719 -16.62 24.46 21.32
CA ILE A 719 -17.16 25.07 22.55
C ILE A 719 -16.05 25.82 23.31
N PRO A 720 -16.41 26.77 24.21
CA PRO A 720 -15.45 27.34 25.14
C PRO A 720 -14.71 26.24 25.92
N TYR A 721 -13.42 26.43 26.15
CA TYR A 721 -12.60 25.40 26.79
C TYR A 721 -13.11 24.98 28.16
N SER A 722 -13.12 23.66 28.38
CA SER A 722 -13.32 23.01 29.67
C SER A 722 -12.37 21.83 29.77
N VAL A 723 -11.84 21.57 30.97
CA VAL A 723 -11.03 20.37 31.24
C VAL A 723 -11.85 19.09 31.03
N ASN A 724 -13.16 19.16 31.25
CA ASN A 724 -14.12 18.09 30.96
C ASN A 724 -15.17 18.66 29.99
N PRO A 725 -14.89 18.71 28.68
CA PRO A 725 -15.82 19.29 27.72
C PRO A 725 -17.10 18.44 27.65
N VAL A 726 -18.25 19.11 27.73
CA VAL A 726 -19.57 18.48 27.51
C VAL A 726 -20.08 18.92 26.17
N PHE A 727 -19.98 18.00 25.21
CA PHE A 727 -20.45 18.20 23.86
C PHE A 727 -21.92 17.77 23.72
N THR A 728 -22.67 18.50 22.91
CA THR A 728 -24.09 18.31 22.59
C THR A 728 -24.33 17.23 21.54
N GLY A 729 -23.33 16.95 20.67
CA GLY A 729 -23.51 16.08 19.51
C GLY A 729 -24.09 16.78 18.28
N SER A 730 -24.36 18.08 18.36
CA SER A 730 -24.76 18.90 17.21
C SER A 730 -23.57 19.69 16.67
N PRO A 731 -23.43 19.83 15.34
CA PRO A 731 -22.34 20.60 14.76
C PRO A 731 -22.46 22.09 15.10
N THR A 732 -21.33 22.73 15.38
CA THR A 732 -21.23 24.19 15.48
C THR A 732 -21.26 24.78 14.06
N THR A 733 -22.12 25.75 13.80
CA THR A 733 -22.25 26.43 12.51
C THR A 733 -22.06 27.94 12.65
N GLY A 734 -21.58 28.62 11.62
CA GLY A 734 -21.42 30.08 11.61
C GLY A 734 -20.50 30.59 10.51
N ALA A 735 -20.44 31.91 10.32
CA ALA A 735 -19.65 32.54 9.26
C ALA A 735 -18.13 32.33 9.38
N GLY A 736 -17.64 31.88 10.54
CA GLY A 736 -16.22 31.59 10.78
C GLY A 736 -15.83 30.12 10.61
N ILE A 737 -16.73 29.26 10.13
CA ILE A 737 -16.51 27.83 9.98
C ILE A 737 -16.81 27.43 8.53
N GLU A 738 -15.78 27.03 7.81
CA GLU A 738 -15.89 26.50 6.44
C GLU A 738 -15.51 25.02 6.43
N CYS A 739 -16.47 24.16 6.05
CA CYS A 739 -16.25 22.71 5.92
C CYS A 739 -16.11 22.32 4.44
N SER A 740 -15.23 21.36 4.15
CA SER A 740 -15.04 20.78 2.82
C SER A 740 -14.81 19.28 2.92
N SER A 741 -15.26 18.51 1.93
CA SER A 741 -14.93 17.10 1.80
C SER A 741 -14.72 16.68 0.35
N GLU A 742 -13.85 15.69 0.18
CA GLU A 742 -13.52 15.11 -1.12
C GLU A 742 -13.30 13.60 -1.00
N LYS A 743 -13.83 12.83 -1.96
CA LYS A 743 -13.49 11.41 -2.08
C LYS A 743 -12.09 11.30 -2.70
N VAL A 744 -11.19 10.59 -2.04
CA VAL A 744 -9.78 10.46 -2.44
C VAL A 744 -9.41 8.99 -2.56
N LEU A 745 -8.48 8.68 -3.47
CA LEU A 745 -7.85 7.38 -3.55
C LEU A 745 -6.58 7.37 -2.69
N ARG A 746 -6.43 6.37 -1.85
CA ARG A 746 -5.28 6.16 -0.97
C ARG A 746 -4.88 4.70 -1.03
N GLY A 747 -3.63 4.39 -0.72
CA GLY A 747 -3.17 3.01 -0.77
C GLY A 747 -2.03 2.72 0.18
N TYR A 748 -1.62 1.46 0.21
CA TYR A 748 -0.43 1.01 0.92
C TYR A 748 0.14 -0.23 0.22
N PRO A 749 1.47 -0.46 0.31
CA PRO A 749 2.08 -1.66 -0.23
C PRO A 749 1.77 -2.89 0.65
N GLY A 750 1.67 -4.06 0.02
CA GLY A 750 1.54 -5.33 0.73
C GLY A 750 2.83 -5.77 1.40
N ALA A 751 3.97 -5.40 0.84
CA ALA A 751 5.27 -5.55 1.45
C ALA A 751 6.01 -4.22 1.44
N ASP A 752 6.41 -3.73 2.61
CA ASP A 752 7.11 -2.45 2.79
C ASP A 752 8.55 -2.70 3.25
N LEU A 753 9.52 -2.41 2.38
CA LEU A 753 10.95 -2.48 2.71
C LEU A 753 11.49 -1.11 3.18
N GLY A 754 10.59 -0.18 3.51
CA GLY A 754 10.87 1.18 3.98
C GLY A 754 11.11 2.18 2.87
N ILE A 755 12.13 1.93 2.05
CA ILE A 755 12.48 2.83 0.93
C ILE A 755 11.60 2.53 -0.30
N THR A 756 11.05 1.32 -0.39
CA THR A 756 10.21 0.89 -1.52
C THR A 756 9.18 -0.12 -1.03
N GLY A 757 7.93 0.09 -1.45
CA GLY A 757 6.86 -0.87 -1.29
C GLY A 757 6.55 -1.61 -2.59
N PHE A 758 6.05 -2.84 -2.47
CA PHE A 758 5.59 -3.65 -3.59
C PHE A 758 4.13 -4.06 -3.38
N LEU A 759 3.46 -4.41 -4.48
CA LEU A 759 2.07 -4.90 -4.47
C LEU A 759 1.12 -3.90 -3.78
N ASN A 760 0.90 -2.75 -4.44
CA ASN A 760 0.09 -1.68 -3.86
C ASN A 760 -1.40 -2.02 -3.91
N TYR A 761 -2.08 -1.80 -2.79
CA TYR A 761 -3.53 -1.82 -2.70
C TYR A 761 -4.06 -0.40 -2.57
N ASP A 762 -4.97 -0.03 -3.46
CA ASP A 762 -5.65 1.28 -3.45
C ASP A 762 -7.12 1.12 -3.07
N PHE A 763 -7.63 2.06 -2.27
CA PHE A 763 -9.01 2.12 -1.82
C PHE A 763 -9.48 3.56 -1.62
N SER A 764 -10.80 3.76 -1.63
CA SER A 764 -11.39 5.09 -1.47
C SER A 764 -11.58 5.48 0.00
N LEU A 765 -11.23 6.72 0.32
CA LEU A 765 -11.55 7.40 1.58
C LEU A 765 -12.28 8.72 1.30
N VAL A 766 -12.81 9.35 2.34
CA VAL A 766 -13.23 10.76 2.32
C VAL A 766 -12.20 11.55 3.10
N ARG A 767 -11.58 12.54 2.46
CA ARG A 767 -10.80 13.57 3.14
C ARG A 767 -11.72 14.71 3.51
N HIS A 768 -11.59 15.18 4.73
CA HIS A 768 -12.39 16.24 5.31
C HIS A 768 -11.50 17.41 5.70
N GLY A 769 -12.02 18.62 5.61
CA GLY A 769 -11.33 19.85 5.95
C GLY A 769 -12.27 20.82 6.67
N VAL A 770 -11.73 21.50 7.68
CA VAL A 770 -12.39 22.59 8.40
C VAL A 770 -11.41 23.77 8.50
N LYS A 771 -11.84 24.92 7.99
CA LYS A 771 -11.17 26.21 8.19
C LYS A 771 -11.95 27.03 9.21
N LEU A 772 -11.29 27.33 10.32
CA LEU A 772 -11.79 28.19 11.39
C LEU A 772 -11.19 29.59 11.26
N THR A 773 -12.03 30.61 11.35
CA THR A 773 -11.64 32.02 11.36
C THR A 773 -12.38 32.79 12.45
N GLY A 774 -11.85 33.95 12.85
CA GLY A 774 -12.46 34.80 13.87
C GLY A 774 -12.33 34.25 15.30
N LEU A 775 -11.37 33.34 15.55
CA LEU A 775 -11.05 32.91 16.91
C LEU A 775 -10.45 34.07 17.70
N SER A 776 -10.72 34.13 19.00
CA SER A 776 -10.19 35.19 19.86
C SER A 776 -8.75 34.87 20.29
N PRO A 777 -7.79 35.81 20.16
CA PRO A 777 -6.42 35.61 20.61
C PRO A 777 -6.32 35.13 22.06
N GLY A 778 -5.51 34.10 22.32
CA GLY A 778 -5.28 33.51 23.65
C GLY A 778 -6.49 32.76 24.27
N GLN A 779 -7.66 32.76 23.61
CA GLN A 779 -8.83 32.05 24.13
C GLN A 779 -8.75 30.57 23.77
N LYS A 780 -8.72 29.69 24.78
CA LYS A 780 -8.82 28.25 24.54
C LYS A 780 -10.23 27.83 24.15
N TYR A 781 -10.33 26.86 23.24
CA TYR A 781 -11.56 26.17 22.85
C TYR A 781 -11.37 24.66 22.91
N SER A 782 -12.42 23.93 23.30
CA SER A 782 -12.46 22.47 23.15
C SER A 782 -13.20 22.14 21.85
N TYR A 783 -12.67 21.19 21.08
CA TYR A 783 -13.29 20.79 19.80
C TYR A 783 -13.29 19.28 19.60
N ARG A 784 -14.11 18.81 18.67
CA ARG A 784 -14.05 17.47 18.06
C ARG A 784 -14.61 17.53 16.64
N VAL A 785 -14.16 16.62 15.79
CA VAL A 785 -14.60 16.51 14.38
C VAL A 785 -15.29 15.18 14.15
N GLY A 786 -16.09 15.04 13.10
CA GLY A 786 -16.76 13.78 12.78
C GLY A 786 -17.98 13.88 11.87
N ASP A 787 -18.87 12.91 12.01
CA ASP A 787 -20.18 12.84 11.35
C ASP A 787 -21.27 12.85 12.43
N ALA A 788 -21.93 14.01 12.57
CA ALA A 788 -22.96 14.22 13.57
C ALA A 788 -24.18 13.33 13.36
N ALA A 789 -24.51 13.00 12.11
CA ALA A 789 -25.68 12.18 11.77
C ALA A 789 -25.50 10.73 12.22
N LYS A 790 -24.25 10.24 12.27
CA LYS A 790 -23.89 8.91 12.79
C LYS A 790 -23.55 8.91 14.28
N GLY A 791 -23.30 10.09 14.87
CA GLY A 791 -22.76 10.21 16.23
C GLY A 791 -21.31 9.74 16.33
N TRP A 792 -20.59 9.70 15.21
CA TRP A 792 -19.21 9.23 15.11
C TRP A 792 -18.27 10.43 15.18
N TRP A 793 -17.73 10.66 16.36
CA TRP A 793 -16.88 11.80 16.68
C TRP A 793 -15.48 11.35 17.08
N SER A 794 -14.49 12.18 16.77
CA SER A 794 -13.14 12.06 17.31
C SER A 794 -13.11 12.19 18.84
N GLN A 795 -11.96 11.86 19.44
CA GLN A 795 -11.66 12.32 20.79
C GLN A 795 -11.61 13.86 20.84
N PRO A 796 -11.79 14.48 22.03
CA PRO A 796 -11.67 15.92 22.18
C PRO A 796 -10.24 16.43 21.95
N GLY A 797 -10.09 17.52 21.21
CA GLY A 797 -8.87 18.31 21.11
C GLY A 797 -9.01 19.70 21.71
N VAL A 798 -7.90 20.44 21.75
CA VAL A 798 -7.85 21.83 22.24
C VAL A 798 -7.27 22.74 21.16
N ILE A 799 -7.91 23.90 20.99
CA ILE A 799 -7.41 24.99 20.15
C ILE A 799 -7.06 26.17 21.06
N GLU A 800 -5.85 26.69 20.93
CA GLU A 800 -5.40 27.91 21.59
C GLU A 800 -4.76 28.84 20.55
N PRO A 801 -5.48 29.86 20.06
CA PRO A 801 -4.94 30.91 19.20
C PRO A 801 -3.78 31.64 19.86
N ALA A 802 -2.81 32.08 19.07
CA ALA A 802 -1.72 32.92 19.56
C ALA A 802 -2.30 34.14 20.29
N ASP A 803 -1.70 34.52 21.42
CA ASP A 803 -2.21 35.55 22.34
C ASP A 803 -1.64 36.94 22.08
N ASN A 804 -0.75 37.08 21.09
CA ASN A 804 0.01 38.28 20.76
C ASN A 804 0.96 38.75 21.88
N THR A 805 1.34 37.88 22.80
CA THR A 805 2.45 38.14 23.74
C THR A 805 3.79 37.94 23.04
N ASP A 806 4.89 38.41 23.64
CA ASP A 806 6.25 38.20 23.14
C ASP A 806 6.95 36.99 23.79
N ALA A 807 6.20 36.13 24.48
CA ALA A 807 6.74 34.96 25.17
C ALA A 807 5.95 33.68 24.87
N PHE A 808 6.63 32.66 24.34
CA PHE A 808 6.00 31.37 24.00
C PHE A 808 7.03 30.25 23.87
N THR A 809 6.57 29.01 23.77
CA THR A 809 7.44 27.84 23.56
C THR A 809 6.95 27.05 22.36
N PHE A 810 7.87 26.54 21.55
CA PHE A 810 7.55 25.59 20.49
C PHE A 810 8.59 24.48 20.45
N PHE A 811 8.22 23.34 19.86
CA PHE A 811 9.14 22.24 19.63
C PHE A 811 9.69 22.27 18.20
N HIS A 812 10.95 21.90 18.04
CA HIS A 812 11.49 21.45 16.77
C HIS A 812 11.69 19.94 16.85
N MET A 813 11.01 19.22 15.96
CA MET A 813 11.10 17.78 15.79
C MET A 813 11.24 17.51 14.30
N THR A 814 12.01 16.52 13.89
CA THR A 814 12.26 16.28 12.48
C THR A 814 12.50 14.81 12.25
N ASP A 815 12.23 14.34 11.05
CA ASP A 815 12.50 12.97 10.65
C ASP A 815 11.85 11.93 11.60
N PRO A 816 10.52 12.01 11.86
CA PRO A 816 9.82 10.95 12.60
C PRO A 816 9.62 9.66 11.78
N GLN A 817 9.99 9.66 10.49
CA GLN A 817 9.65 8.59 9.56
C GLN A 817 10.02 7.20 10.07
N SER A 818 9.06 6.31 9.97
CA SER A 818 9.10 4.95 10.48
C SER A 818 8.30 4.02 9.56
N GLN A 819 8.51 2.71 9.69
CA GLN A 819 7.98 1.73 8.73
C GLN A 819 6.77 0.96 9.25
N ASN A 820 6.62 0.84 10.58
CA ASN A 820 5.52 0.13 11.22
C ASN A 820 4.97 0.89 12.44
N LYS A 821 3.82 0.43 12.94
CA LYS A 821 3.13 1.06 14.08
C LYS A 821 4.00 1.16 15.33
N LEU A 822 4.72 0.09 15.70
CA LEU A 822 5.55 0.05 16.92
C LEU A 822 6.63 1.14 16.90
N GLN A 823 7.22 1.41 15.73
CA GLN A 823 8.20 2.49 15.59
C GLN A 823 7.55 3.88 15.66
N TYR A 824 6.33 4.06 15.14
CA TYR A 824 5.58 5.30 15.34
C TYR A 824 5.12 5.51 16.79
N GLU A 825 4.99 4.45 17.60
CA GLU A 825 4.80 4.59 19.05
C GLU A 825 6.03 5.20 19.74
N ALA A 826 7.25 5.00 19.21
CA ALA A 826 8.44 5.71 19.68
C ALA A 826 8.35 7.21 19.38
N TRP A 827 7.88 7.59 18.18
CA TRP A 827 7.56 8.99 17.85
C TRP A 827 6.50 9.57 18.80
N SER A 828 5.40 8.84 19.02
CA SER A 828 4.35 9.27 19.96
C SER A 828 4.91 9.50 21.37
N ASN A 829 5.80 8.61 21.84
CA ASN A 829 6.47 8.80 23.12
C ASN A 829 7.37 10.05 23.14
N VAL A 830 8.09 10.37 22.05
CA VAL A 830 8.86 11.62 21.96
C VAL A 830 7.95 12.84 22.12
N VAL A 831 6.82 12.86 21.41
CA VAL A 831 5.82 13.93 21.55
C VAL A 831 5.31 14.01 23.00
N HIS A 832 4.96 12.87 23.59
CA HIS A 832 4.47 12.81 24.97
C HIS A 832 5.50 13.34 25.98
N GLN A 833 6.76 12.89 25.90
CA GLN A 833 7.81 13.36 26.80
C GLN A 833 8.12 14.86 26.62
N ALA A 834 8.04 15.36 25.39
CA ALA A 834 8.21 16.79 25.11
C ALA A 834 7.14 17.62 25.83
N PHE A 835 5.85 17.26 25.69
CA PHE A 835 4.75 17.94 26.37
C PHE A 835 4.76 17.74 27.89
N LYS A 836 5.31 16.63 28.39
CA LYS A 836 5.51 16.41 29.83
C LYS A 836 6.55 17.39 30.40
N LEU A 837 7.64 17.66 29.67
CA LEU A 837 8.69 18.60 30.08
C LEU A 837 8.26 20.06 29.87
N TYR A 838 7.56 20.34 28.78
CA TYR A 838 7.12 21.68 28.38
C TYR A 838 5.61 21.70 28.11
N PRO A 839 4.76 21.61 29.15
CA PRO A 839 3.31 21.49 29.02
C PRO A 839 2.62 22.75 28.46
N ARG A 840 3.37 23.85 28.31
CA ARG A 840 2.90 25.11 27.72
C ARG A 840 3.41 25.34 26.29
N SER A 841 4.02 24.35 25.67
CA SER A 841 4.41 24.44 24.26
C SER A 841 3.19 24.65 23.37
N ASN A 842 3.31 25.55 22.40
CA ASN A 842 2.19 26.05 21.60
C ASN A 842 2.03 25.33 20.25
N PHE A 843 3.13 24.83 19.69
CA PHE A 843 3.13 24.09 18.42
C PHE A 843 4.43 23.28 18.24
N ILE A 844 4.43 22.41 17.23
CA ILE A 844 5.57 21.66 16.72
C ILE A 844 5.91 22.21 15.34
N MET A 845 7.16 22.63 15.14
CA MET A 845 7.73 22.87 13.83
C MET A 845 8.43 21.60 13.36
N SER A 846 7.97 21.02 12.24
CA SER A 846 8.60 19.87 11.61
C SER A 846 9.50 20.29 10.45
N SER A 847 10.72 19.76 10.40
CA SER A 847 11.64 19.96 9.27
C SER A 847 11.60 18.84 8.22
N GLY A 848 10.53 18.04 8.18
CA GLY A 848 10.23 17.11 7.07
C GLY A 848 10.59 15.66 7.33
N ASP A 849 10.39 14.84 6.29
CA ASP A 849 10.43 13.36 6.31
C ASP A 849 9.49 12.82 7.38
N LEU A 850 8.20 13.09 7.18
CA LEU A 850 7.14 12.72 8.13
C LEU A 850 6.83 11.22 8.07
N VAL A 851 6.93 10.62 6.89
CA VAL A 851 6.73 9.19 6.64
C VAL A 851 7.84 8.64 5.74
N ASP A 852 8.04 7.33 5.73
CA ASP A 852 9.10 6.70 4.95
C ASP A 852 8.68 6.47 3.49
N ASN A 853 7.40 6.19 3.28
CA ASN A 853 6.80 6.08 1.96
C ASN A 853 5.59 7.02 1.87
N GLN A 854 5.73 8.13 1.15
CA GLN A 854 4.66 9.13 0.97
C GLN A 854 3.31 8.56 0.54
N LYS A 855 3.29 7.46 -0.24
CA LYS A 855 2.05 6.85 -0.73
C LYS A 855 1.40 5.90 0.26
N ASN A 856 2.11 5.49 1.31
CA ASN A 856 1.61 4.53 2.29
C ASN A 856 0.71 5.22 3.32
N VAL A 857 -0.60 5.14 3.12
CA VAL A 857 -1.60 5.75 4.02
C VAL A 857 -1.56 5.18 5.45
N LYS A 858 -1.06 3.94 5.65
CA LYS A 858 -0.91 3.38 7.01
C LYS A 858 0.18 4.11 7.80
N GLN A 859 1.28 4.53 7.15
CA GLN A 859 2.33 5.29 7.82
C GLN A 859 1.83 6.68 8.27
N TRP A 860 1.05 7.37 7.42
CA TRP A 860 0.37 8.62 7.80
C TRP A 860 -0.62 8.42 8.94
N GLN A 861 -1.38 7.32 8.90
CA GLN A 861 -2.26 6.92 9.99
C GLN A 861 -1.50 6.75 11.30
N TRP A 862 -0.43 5.97 11.31
CA TRP A 862 0.33 5.74 12.53
C TRP A 862 1.02 7.00 13.05
N LEU A 863 1.63 7.83 12.19
CA LEU A 863 2.24 9.11 12.55
C LEU A 863 1.29 10.03 13.36
N LEU A 864 0.04 10.16 12.91
CA LEU A 864 -0.94 11.08 13.48
C LEU A 864 -1.80 10.44 14.59
N ASP A 865 -2.25 9.20 14.40
CA ASP A 865 -3.18 8.55 15.33
C ASP A 865 -2.50 8.05 16.60
N THR A 866 -1.25 7.54 16.52
CA THR A 866 -0.53 7.07 17.72
C THR A 866 -0.22 8.22 18.68
N ALA A 867 -0.09 9.45 18.17
CA ALA A 867 0.22 10.65 18.93
C ALA A 867 -1.00 11.57 19.11
N ALA A 868 -2.22 11.11 18.78
CA ALA A 868 -3.42 11.94 18.72
C ALA A 868 -3.74 12.67 20.03
N ASP A 869 -3.49 12.06 21.18
CA ASP A 869 -3.72 12.66 22.51
C ASP A 869 -3.02 14.02 22.68
N ASN A 870 -1.84 14.18 22.07
CA ASN A 870 -1.10 15.44 22.04
C ASN A 870 -1.35 16.22 20.73
N LEU A 871 -1.35 15.55 19.58
CA LEU A 871 -1.44 16.19 18.27
C LEU A 871 -2.78 16.89 18.01
N MET A 872 -3.87 16.40 18.58
CA MET A 872 -5.16 17.09 18.50
C MET A 872 -5.24 18.37 19.34
N SER A 873 -4.31 18.56 20.28
CA SER A 873 -4.26 19.72 21.18
C SER A 873 -3.08 20.65 20.90
N THR A 874 -2.39 20.45 19.78
CA THR A 874 -1.26 21.28 19.33
C THR A 874 -1.36 21.47 17.82
N VAL A 875 -0.52 22.37 17.29
CA VAL A 875 -0.35 22.56 15.85
C VAL A 875 0.93 21.87 15.39
N LEU A 876 0.89 21.19 14.25
CA LEU A 876 2.06 20.61 13.57
C LEU A 876 2.28 21.33 12.24
N MET A 877 3.34 22.13 12.12
CA MET A 877 3.67 22.85 10.88
C MET A 877 4.71 22.07 10.07
N PRO A 878 4.37 21.53 8.88
CA PRO A 878 5.25 20.64 8.13
C PRO A 878 6.19 21.36 7.16
N THR A 879 7.44 20.90 7.06
CA THR A 879 8.35 21.18 5.94
C THR A 879 8.38 19.96 5.02
N ALA A 880 8.51 20.13 3.71
CA ALA A 880 8.64 18.98 2.79
C ALA A 880 10.05 18.37 2.89
N GLY A 881 10.12 17.06 3.19
CA GLY A 881 11.36 16.30 3.13
C GLY A 881 11.57 15.59 1.79
N ASN A 882 12.67 14.86 1.63
CA ASN A 882 12.88 14.08 0.40
C ASN A 882 11.97 12.86 0.32
N HIS A 883 11.35 12.43 1.42
CA HIS A 883 10.32 11.40 1.42
C HIS A 883 8.94 11.91 1.00
N GLU A 884 8.76 13.24 0.86
CA GLU A 884 7.56 13.89 0.32
C GLU A 884 7.82 14.63 -1.00
N ASP A 885 8.81 14.18 -1.79
CA ASP A 885 9.36 14.92 -2.95
C ASP A 885 8.52 14.90 -4.23
N LYS A 886 7.36 14.23 -4.24
CA LYS A 886 6.44 14.16 -5.40
C LYS A 886 4.97 14.02 -4.97
N GLY A 887 4.05 14.26 -5.91
CA GLY A 887 2.65 13.85 -5.81
C GLY A 887 1.79 14.71 -4.89
N TYR A 888 2.18 15.96 -4.61
CA TYR A 888 1.42 16.87 -3.75
C TYR A 888 1.21 16.34 -2.32
N THR A 889 2.12 15.50 -1.82
CA THR A 889 1.97 14.73 -0.58
C THR A 889 1.59 15.58 0.65
N LEU A 890 2.18 16.76 0.84
CA LEU A 890 1.80 17.62 1.96
C LEU A 890 0.39 18.21 1.80
N ASP A 891 0.01 18.61 0.60
CA ASP A 891 -1.34 19.11 0.30
C ASP A 891 -2.41 18.05 0.47
N GLU A 892 -2.05 16.78 0.29
CA GLU A 892 -2.94 15.64 0.49
C GLU A 892 -3.21 15.33 1.96
N ASN A 893 -2.24 15.59 2.85
CA ASN A 893 -2.28 15.19 4.26
C ASN A 893 -2.45 16.36 5.24
N PHE A 894 -2.27 17.60 4.78
CA PHE A 894 -2.43 18.81 5.58
C PHE A 894 -3.27 19.85 4.83
N LEU A 895 -4.04 20.64 5.59
CA LEU A 895 -4.40 21.99 5.13
C LEU A 895 -3.29 22.94 5.55
N LEU A 896 -2.89 23.86 4.68
CA LEU A 896 -1.76 24.76 4.93
C LEU A 896 -2.18 26.23 4.80
N PRO A 897 -1.45 27.18 5.42
CA PRO A 897 -1.63 28.61 5.18
C PRO A 897 -1.54 28.97 3.70
N THR A 898 -1.99 30.18 3.37
CA THR A 898 -1.84 30.71 2.01
C THR A 898 -0.36 30.71 1.60
N ALA A 899 -0.06 29.96 0.54
CA ALA A 899 1.27 29.86 -0.04
C ALA A 899 1.36 30.74 -1.32
N PRO A 900 2.56 31.24 -1.67
CA PRO A 900 2.76 31.90 -2.96
C PRO A 900 2.49 30.94 -4.13
N GLU A 901 2.18 31.50 -5.31
CA GLU A 901 2.07 30.72 -6.55
C GLU A 901 3.39 29.98 -6.81
N GLN A 902 3.31 28.66 -6.97
CA GLN A 902 4.45 27.76 -7.10
C GLN A 902 3.98 26.41 -7.65
N ASP A 903 4.91 25.57 -8.12
CA ASP A 903 4.63 24.14 -8.29
C ASP A 903 4.73 23.45 -6.93
N ARG A 904 3.73 22.65 -6.61
CA ARG A 904 3.57 21.98 -5.31
C ARG A 904 3.78 20.46 -5.39
N ASP A 905 4.08 19.94 -6.57
CA ASP A 905 4.27 18.49 -6.77
C ASP A 905 5.37 17.97 -5.85
N SER A 906 6.50 18.68 -5.74
CA SER A 906 7.64 18.29 -4.92
C SER A 906 7.65 18.82 -3.48
N GLY A 907 6.48 19.23 -2.98
CA GLY A 907 6.33 19.91 -1.70
C GLY A 907 6.06 21.42 -1.84
N VAL A 908 5.99 22.13 -0.72
CA VAL A 908 5.53 23.52 -0.68
C VAL A 908 6.45 24.39 0.19
N TYR A 909 6.69 25.63 -0.24
CA TYR A 909 7.28 26.69 0.57
C TYR A 909 6.23 27.76 0.92
N TYR A 910 6.26 28.23 2.17
CA TYR A 910 5.28 29.18 2.70
C TYR A 910 5.83 29.85 3.97
N SER A 911 5.11 30.84 4.50
CA SER A 911 5.47 31.49 5.76
C SER A 911 4.24 31.70 6.65
N PHE A 912 4.49 31.94 7.94
CA PHE A 912 3.45 32.29 8.90
C PHE A 912 4.04 33.07 10.07
N ASP A 913 3.22 33.89 10.71
CA ASP A 913 3.58 34.61 11.92
C ASP A 913 3.01 33.90 13.15
N TYR A 914 3.84 33.78 14.19
CA TYR A 914 3.39 33.44 15.52
C TYR A 914 3.95 34.47 16.49
N ASN A 915 3.06 35.31 17.04
CA ASN A 915 3.44 36.39 17.95
C ASN A 915 4.53 37.30 17.34
N ASN A 916 5.66 37.51 18.00
CA ASN A 916 6.76 38.37 17.54
C ASN A 916 7.79 37.66 16.64
N VAL A 917 7.45 36.50 16.08
CA VAL A 917 8.35 35.67 15.26
C VAL A 917 7.72 35.36 13.90
N HIS A 918 8.53 35.56 12.86
CA HIS A 918 8.19 35.21 11.48
C HIS A 918 8.90 33.90 11.09
N PHE A 919 8.11 32.91 10.67
CA PHE A 919 8.59 31.60 10.25
C PHE A 919 8.53 31.47 8.73
N MET A 920 9.64 31.07 8.13
CA MET A 920 9.73 30.77 6.70
C MET A 920 10.05 29.29 6.50
N VAL A 921 9.23 28.60 5.73
CA VAL A 921 9.36 27.17 5.40
C VAL A 921 9.83 27.05 3.96
N LEU A 922 11.00 26.44 3.77
CA LEU A 922 11.60 26.24 2.45
C LEU A 922 11.41 24.81 1.95
N ASN A 923 11.18 24.67 0.65
CA ASN A 923 11.16 23.39 -0.04
C ASN A 923 12.53 23.12 -0.69
N THR A 924 13.32 22.23 -0.07
CA THR A 924 14.65 21.84 -0.57
C THR A 924 14.62 20.80 -1.71
N ASN A 925 13.44 20.39 -2.16
CA ASN A 925 13.26 19.54 -3.36
C ASN A 925 13.04 20.38 -4.63
N ASP A 926 12.58 21.63 -4.48
CA ASP A 926 12.42 22.58 -5.59
C ASP A 926 13.78 23.18 -5.98
N LEU A 927 14.51 22.42 -6.81
CA LEU A 927 15.87 22.70 -7.23
C LEU A 927 15.95 23.07 -8.73
N ASN A 928 16.86 23.99 -9.05
CA ASN A 928 17.22 24.31 -10.44
C ASN A 928 18.32 23.39 -10.98
N ASP A 929 18.69 23.53 -12.26
CA ASP A 929 19.71 22.71 -12.94
C ASP A 929 21.11 22.67 -12.27
N LYS A 930 21.38 23.58 -11.32
CA LYS A 930 22.63 23.63 -10.54
C LYS A 930 22.50 22.98 -9.16
N ASN A 931 21.36 22.37 -8.86
CA ASN A 931 20.97 21.84 -7.54
C ASN A 931 20.88 22.92 -6.43
N GLU A 932 20.66 24.17 -6.82
CA GLU A 932 20.36 25.27 -5.90
C GLU A 932 18.83 25.44 -5.83
N LEU A 933 18.29 26.13 -4.81
CA LEU A 933 16.85 26.45 -4.79
C LEU A 933 16.43 27.14 -6.09
N SER A 934 15.19 26.89 -6.51
CA SER A 934 14.63 27.58 -7.66
C SER A 934 14.74 29.09 -7.53
N LYS A 935 14.83 29.77 -8.67
CA LYS A 935 14.92 31.24 -8.68
C LYS A 935 13.66 31.87 -8.07
N GLN A 936 12.50 31.27 -8.30
CA GLN A 936 11.22 31.77 -7.80
C GLN A 936 11.16 31.71 -6.28
N GLN A 937 11.53 30.57 -5.68
CA GLN A 937 11.58 30.41 -4.23
C GLN A 937 12.61 31.34 -3.58
N LEU A 938 13.78 31.50 -4.20
CA LEU A 938 14.83 32.39 -3.69
C LEU A 938 14.41 33.87 -3.68
N GLU A 939 13.75 34.34 -4.73
CA GLU A 939 13.24 35.71 -4.79
C GLU A 939 12.05 35.92 -3.85
N TRP A 940 11.19 34.91 -3.70
CA TRP A 940 10.14 34.92 -2.68
C TRP A 940 10.73 35.05 -1.27
N LEU A 941 11.70 34.22 -0.88
CA LEU A 941 12.33 34.26 0.44
C LEU A 941 12.91 35.64 0.77
N LYS A 942 13.61 36.27 -0.18
CA LYS A 942 14.16 37.63 0.02
C LYS A 942 13.06 38.66 0.25
N LYS A 943 11.97 38.56 -0.51
CA LYS A 943 10.84 39.49 -0.41
C LYS A 943 10.09 39.28 0.91
N ASP A 944 9.77 38.04 1.23
CA ASP A 944 9.05 37.64 2.45
C ASP A 944 9.80 38.09 3.71
N ALA A 945 11.10 37.81 3.79
CA ALA A 945 11.94 38.26 4.88
C ALA A 945 12.07 39.79 4.97
N ALA A 946 12.03 40.50 3.84
CA ALA A 946 12.11 41.96 3.82
C ALA A 946 10.78 42.64 4.18
N ASP A 947 9.65 42.00 3.88
CA ASP A 947 8.30 42.49 4.17
C ASP A 947 7.93 42.32 5.66
N SER A 948 8.62 41.42 6.38
CA SER A 948 8.40 41.17 7.82
C SER A 948 9.26 42.06 8.72
N ASP A 949 8.60 42.72 9.68
CA ASP A 949 9.19 43.50 10.78
C ASP A 949 9.27 42.72 12.11
N ALA A 950 9.01 41.41 12.07
CA ALA A 950 9.08 40.55 13.25
C ALA A 950 10.47 40.60 13.90
N GLN A 951 10.48 40.58 15.23
CA GLN A 951 11.71 40.67 16.02
C GLN A 951 12.62 39.47 15.80
N TRP A 952 12.05 38.29 15.60
CA TRP A 952 12.78 37.06 15.32
C TRP A 952 12.38 36.50 13.96
N LYS A 953 13.37 35.99 13.22
CA LYS A 953 13.15 35.34 11.93
C LYS A 953 13.77 33.95 11.96
N ILE A 954 12.93 32.94 11.77
CA ILE A 954 13.33 31.53 11.83
C ILE A 954 13.02 30.87 10.49
N VAL A 955 13.99 30.15 9.95
CA VAL A 955 13.81 29.34 8.73
C VAL A 955 13.76 27.87 9.10
N SER A 956 12.82 27.12 8.53
CA SER A 956 12.85 25.65 8.49
C SER A 956 13.12 25.18 7.07
N LEU A 957 14.04 24.24 6.91
CA LEU A 957 14.36 23.59 5.65
C LEU A 957 14.70 22.13 5.94
N HIS A 958 14.51 21.22 4.99
CA HIS A 958 14.78 19.82 5.27
C HIS A 958 16.27 19.47 5.11
N LYS A 959 16.81 19.58 3.90
CA LYS A 959 18.20 19.18 3.59
C LYS A 959 19.24 20.06 4.31
N ALA A 960 19.84 19.51 5.37
CA ALA A 960 20.80 20.24 6.19
C ALA A 960 22.03 20.73 5.40
N ILE A 961 22.19 22.05 5.30
CA ILE A 961 23.39 22.64 4.69
C ILE A 961 24.61 22.53 5.61
N TYR A 962 24.42 22.31 6.91
CA TYR A 962 25.49 22.01 7.86
C TYR A 962 25.15 20.76 8.66
N SER A 963 25.93 19.70 8.45
CA SER A 963 25.69 18.39 9.04
C SER A 963 26.97 17.55 9.04
N ASN A 964 27.06 16.61 9.98
CA ASN A 964 28.06 15.55 10.01
C ASN A 964 27.45 14.15 9.78
N GLY A 965 26.26 14.07 9.20
CA GLY A 965 25.65 12.83 8.75
C GLY A 965 26.16 12.38 7.39
N SER A 966 25.43 11.46 6.75
CA SER A 966 25.83 10.84 5.49
C SER A 966 25.73 11.77 4.29
N HIS A 967 24.82 12.75 4.33
CA HIS A 967 24.48 13.61 3.19
C HIS A 967 25.27 14.92 3.14
N TYR A 968 26.19 15.15 4.09
CA TYR A 968 26.94 16.41 4.24
C TYR A 968 27.69 16.89 2.97
N LYS A 969 28.01 15.97 2.05
CA LYS A 969 28.79 16.18 0.82
C LYS A 969 27.97 16.03 -0.47
N ASP A 970 26.67 15.83 -0.37
CA ASP A 970 25.80 15.66 -1.53
C ASP A 970 25.80 16.90 -2.42
N LYS A 971 25.54 16.71 -3.72
CA LYS A 971 25.74 17.75 -4.74
C LYS A 971 24.82 18.95 -4.50
N ASP A 972 23.56 18.68 -4.18
CA ASP A 972 22.54 19.64 -3.79
C ASP A 972 22.88 20.30 -2.44
N VAL A 973 23.22 19.54 -1.41
CA VAL A 973 23.63 20.08 -0.10
C VAL A 973 24.78 21.08 -0.23
N LYS A 974 25.77 20.77 -1.07
CA LYS A 974 26.89 21.70 -1.36
C LYS A 974 26.45 22.95 -2.10
N ALA A 975 25.54 22.83 -3.06
CA ALA A 975 25.00 23.94 -3.84
C ALA A 975 24.12 24.85 -2.97
N LEU A 976 23.20 24.26 -2.19
CA LEU A 976 22.38 24.93 -1.19
C LEU A 976 23.25 25.66 -0.16
N ARG A 977 24.28 25.01 0.40
CA ARG A 977 25.22 25.67 1.33
C ARG A 977 25.86 26.91 0.70
N LYS A 978 26.30 26.82 -0.55
CA LYS A 978 26.91 27.94 -1.27
C LYS A 978 25.91 29.09 -1.50
N GLN A 979 24.65 28.77 -1.78
CA GLN A 979 23.60 29.75 -2.04
C GLN A 979 23.09 30.41 -0.75
N LEU A 980 22.87 29.64 0.30
CA LEU A 980 22.13 30.05 1.49
C LEU A 980 23.03 30.56 2.63
N ALA A 981 24.26 30.08 2.78
CA ALA A 981 25.11 30.42 3.93
C ALA A 981 25.47 31.91 4.06
N SER A 982 25.45 32.67 2.96
CA SER A 982 25.58 34.14 2.99
C SER A 982 24.23 34.85 2.99
N LEU A 983 23.18 34.19 2.49
CA LEU A 983 21.87 34.80 2.36
C LEU A 983 21.13 34.85 3.69
N MET A 984 21.17 33.78 4.51
CA MET A 984 20.44 33.74 5.78
C MET A 984 20.83 34.90 6.71
N PRO A 985 22.13 35.20 6.96
CA PRO A 985 22.50 36.37 7.76
C PRO A 985 22.13 37.70 7.11
N ALA A 986 22.17 37.79 5.77
CA ALA A 986 21.84 39.01 5.05
C ALA A 986 20.34 39.34 5.10
N LEU A 987 19.50 38.34 5.36
CA LEU A 987 18.06 38.47 5.58
C LEU A 987 17.69 38.57 7.08
N ASP A 988 18.68 38.74 7.96
CA ASP A 988 18.51 38.81 9.42
C ASP A 988 17.85 37.55 10.02
N ILE A 989 18.14 36.37 9.43
CA ILE A 989 17.68 35.08 9.97
C ILE A 989 18.51 34.72 11.20
N ASP A 990 17.83 34.45 12.31
CA ASP A 990 18.47 34.12 13.59
C ASP A 990 18.88 32.66 13.65
N ILE A 991 17.93 31.78 13.37
CA ILE A 991 18.09 30.33 13.45
C ILE A 991 17.52 29.67 12.21
N VAL A 992 18.25 28.65 11.72
CA VAL A 992 17.82 27.75 10.68
C VAL A 992 17.67 26.34 11.27
N LEU A 993 16.44 25.84 11.27
CA LEU A 993 16.06 24.49 11.72
C LEU A 993 16.12 23.53 10.52
N GLN A 994 16.81 22.40 10.71
CA GLN A 994 17.14 21.45 9.65
C GLN A 994 16.87 20.00 10.07
N GLY A 995 16.67 19.12 9.08
CA GLY A 995 16.49 17.66 9.24
C GLY A 995 17.42 16.86 8.34
N HIS A 996 16.90 15.79 7.71
CA HIS A 996 17.52 14.95 6.68
C HIS A 996 18.66 14.05 7.15
N ASP A 997 19.66 14.62 7.81
CA ASP A 997 20.73 13.84 8.43
C ASP A 997 20.34 13.53 9.87
N HIS A 998 20.14 12.24 10.17
CA HIS A 998 19.67 11.76 11.47
C HIS A 998 20.78 11.76 12.54
N VAL A 999 21.39 12.92 12.74
CA VAL A 999 22.47 13.22 13.70
C VAL A 999 22.20 14.54 14.41
N TYR A 1000 22.75 14.72 15.61
CA TYR A 1000 22.67 16.01 16.30
C TYR A 1000 23.88 16.90 15.98
N LEU A 1001 23.63 18.08 15.40
CA LEU A 1001 24.66 19.09 15.15
C LEU A 1001 24.12 20.52 15.33
N ARG A 1002 24.90 21.37 15.99
CA ARG A 1002 24.66 22.81 16.05
C ARG A 1002 25.91 23.61 15.73
N THR A 1003 25.80 24.55 14.79
CA THR A 1003 26.90 25.45 14.44
C THR A 1003 27.07 26.57 15.47
N ASP A 1004 28.19 27.30 15.42
CA ASP A 1004 28.23 28.66 15.96
C ASP A 1004 27.44 29.61 15.02
N ALA A 1005 27.41 30.92 15.28
CA ALA A 1005 26.87 31.89 14.33
C ALA A 1005 27.72 31.92 13.06
N MET A 1006 27.09 31.69 11.91
CA MET A 1006 27.77 31.54 10.62
C MET A 1006 27.42 32.67 9.66
N ASN A 1007 28.42 33.14 8.90
CA ASN A 1007 28.21 34.00 7.74
C ASN A 1007 29.21 33.65 6.64
N ALA A 1008 28.72 33.41 5.43
CA ALA A 1008 29.54 33.06 4.27
C ALA A 1008 30.48 31.87 4.54
N ASN A 1009 29.92 30.82 5.17
CA ASN A 1009 30.63 29.60 5.55
C ASN A 1009 31.80 29.82 6.52
N LYS A 1010 31.72 30.85 7.37
CA LYS A 1010 32.70 31.18 8.41
C LYS A 1010 32.01 31.46 9.73
N VAL A 1011 32.66 31.08 10.84
CA VAL A 1011 32.21 31.45 12.18
C VAL A 1011 32.40 32.95 12.39
N VAL A 1012 31.34 33.64 12.78
CA VAL A 1012 31.35 35.03 13.23
C VAL A 1012 31.49 35.04 14.73
N LYS A 1013 32.52 35.72 15.25
CA LYS A 1013 32.73 35.80 16.70
C LYS A 1013 31.72 36.75 17.33
N ASN A 1014 31.01 36.25 18.35
CA ASN A 1014 30.04 37.04 19.11
C ASN A 1014 30.50 37.23 20.56
N LYS A 1015 30.05 38.33 21.17
CA LYS A 1015 30.10 38.45 22.62
C LYS A 1015 29.12 37.46 23.23
N THR A 1016 29.47 36.90 24.38
CA THR A 1016 28.60 35.98 25.09
C THR A 1016 28.48 36.35 26.54
N GLU A 1017 27.31 36.11 27.14
CA GLU A 1017 27.07 36.24 28.57
C GLU A 1017 26.43 34.97 29.14
N SER A 1018 26.65 34.70 30.42
CA SER A 1018 25.94 33.64 31.12
C SER A 1018 24.60 34.17 31.60
N VAL A 1019 23.51 33.53 31.19
CA VAL A 1019 22.13 33.89 31.56
C VAL A 1019 21.49 32.72 32.27
N LYS A 1020 20.68 32.98 33.29
CA LYS A 1020 19.85 31.97 33.94
C LYS A 1020 18.40 32.20 33.57
N TYR A 1021 17.74 31.16 33.05
CA TYR A 1021 16.32 31.19 32.69
C TYR A 1021 15.63 29.95 33.24
N GLN A 1022 14.53 30.16 33.96
CA GLN A 1022 13.75 29.09 34.63
C GLN A 1022 14.61 28.09 35.43
N GLY A 1023 15.69 28.58 36.06
CA GLY A 1023 16.60 27.76 36.87
C GLY A 1023 17.72 27.06 36.10
N LEU A 1024 17.74 27.15 34.77
CA LEU A 1024 18.76 26.58 33.88
C LEU A 1024 19.78 27.65 33.46
N ASP A 1025 21.05 27.25 33.36
CA ASP A 1025 22.14 28.11 32.88
C ASP A 1025 22.28 27.99 31.36
N TYR A 1026 22.48 29.13 30.71
CA TYR A 1026 22.69 29.27 29.27
C TYR A 1026 23.89 30.16 28.99
N LYS A 1027 24.54 29.93 27.84
CA LYS A 1027 25.51 30.85 27.27
C LYS A 1027 24.84 31.61 26.12
N ALA A 1028 24.40 32.84 26.38
CA ALA A 1028 23.72 33.68 25.41
C ALA A 1028 24.73 34.32 24.46
N LYS A 1029 24.50 34.24 23.16
CA LYS A 1029 25.19 35.07 22.15
C LYS A 1029 24.45 36.40 22.04
N LEU A 1030 25.17 37.50 22.19
CA LEU A 1030 24.63 38.85 22.14
C LEU A 1030 24.63 39.34 20.70
N ASP A 1031 23.45 39.67 20.18
CA ASP A 1031 23.19 40.23 18.86
C ASP A 1031 24.09 39.62 17.75
N PRO A 1032 23.97 38.30 17.52
CA PRO A 1032 24.90 37.60 16.63
C PRO A 1032 24.73 38.07 15.19
N ALA A 1033 25.80 38.58 14.57
CA ALA A 1033 25.80 39.04 13.17
C ALA A 1033 25.80 37.89 12.13
N GLY A 1034 25.33 36.70 12.51
CA GLY A 1034 25.29 35.49 11.69
C GLY A 1034 24.25 34.50 12.21
N SER A 1035 23.70 33.68 11.32
CA SER A 1035 22.65 32.71 11.64
C SER A 1035 23.23 31.46 12.29
N ILE A 1036 22.48 30.85 13.21
CA ILE A 1036 22.82 29.57 13.84
C ILE A 1036 22.03 28.44 13.16
N TYR A 1037 22.69 27.33 12.84
CA TYR A 1037 22.07 26.20 12.16
C TYR A 1037 22.00 25.00 13.10
N VAL A 1038 20.85 24.35 13.15
CA VAL A 1038 20.57 23.22 14.05
C VAL A 1038 19.99 22.06 13.26
N VAL A 1039 20.62 20.90 13.39
CA VAL A 1039 20.04 19.59 13.08
C VAL A 1039 19.72 18.95 14.43
N SER A 1040 18.43 18.82 14.75
CA SER A 1040 18.00 18.31 16.06
C SER A 1040 18.20 16.79 16.20
N GLY A 1041 18.52 16.08 15.12
CA GLY A 1041 18.48 14.62 15.09
C GLY A 1041 17.09 14.08 14.78
N CYS A 1042 16.99 12.76 14.65
CA CYS A 1042 15.76 12.06 14.29
C CYS A 1042 14.81 11.96 15.49
N ALA A 1043 13.55 12.34 15.31
CA ALA A 1043 12.49 12.16 16.30
C ALA A 1043 11.84 10.75 16.23
N GLY A 1044 12.16 9.98 15.19
CA GLY A 1044 11.85 8.56 15.05
C GLY A 1044 13.04 7.66 15.43
N VAL A 1045 13.09 6.47 14.82
CA VAL A 1045 14.03 5.39 15.20
C VAL A 1045 15.25 5.23 14.28
N LYS A 1046 15.44 6.09 13.29
CA LYS A 1046 16.41 5.89 12.19
C LYS A 1046 17.76 6.61 12.38
N ASN A 1047 18.39 6.54 13.55
CA ASN A 1047 19.63 7.29 13.81
C ASN A 1047 20.82 6.90 12.89
N TYR A 1048 21.58 7.88 12.41
CA TYR A 1048 22.75 7.68 11.55
C TYR A 1048 24.07 7.67 12.32
N LEU A 1049 25.06 6.96 11.78
CA LEU A 1049 26.44 7.07 12.25
C LEU A 1049 27.05 8.41 11.83
N ALA A 1050 27.34 9.24 12.83
CA ALA A 1050 28.04 10.50 12.66
C ALA A 1050 29.41 10.30 11.98
N LYS A 1051 29.66 11.02 10.88
CA LYS A 1051 30.97 11.04 10.21
C LYS A 1051 32.01 11.70 11.11
N SER A 1052 33.27 11.30 10.90
CA SER A 1052 34.37 11.82 11.71
C SER A 1052 34.47 13.34 11.60
N ASN A 1053 34.80 13.93 12.73
CA ASN A 1053 35.07 15.34 12.88
C ASN A 1053 36.05 15.90 11.84
N PHE A 1054 37.04 15.11 11.43
CA PHE A 1054 38.01 15.50 10.41
C PHE A 1054 37.40 15.59 9.01
N ALA A 1055 36.44 14.72 8.68
CA ALA A 1055 35.85 14.66 7.34
C ALA A 1055 35.02 15.92 6.99
N THR A 1056 34.36 16.52 7.98
CA THR A 1056 33.51 17.70 7.80
C THR A 1056 34.27 19.02 7.85
N ASP A 1057 35.33 19.11 8.65
CA ASP A 1057 36.15 20.32 8.82
C ASP A 1057 36.82 20.81 7.52
N TYR A 1058 36.98 19.94 6.51
CA TYR A 1058 37.46 20.33 5.18
C TYR A 1058 36.46 21.16 4.38
N ILE A 1059 35.18 21.08 4.70
CA ILE A 1059 34.09 21.66 3.91
C ILE A 1059 33.55 22.91 4.59
N PHE A 1060 33.43 22.90 5.92
CA PHE A 1060 32.95 24.01 6.71
C PHE A 1060 33.60 24.04 8.09
N PRO A 1061 33.64 25.19 8.79
CA PRO A 1061 34.21 25.30 10.12
C PRO A 1061 33.56 24.34 11.12
N ARG A 1062 34.38 23.79 12.02
CA ARG A 1062 33.95 22.96 13.15
C ARG A 1062 32.67 23.51 13.80
N ALA A 1063 31.61 22.69 13.83
CA ALA A 1063 30.37 23.00 14.55
C ALA A 1063 30.63 23.19 16.06
N GLU A 1064 29.86 24.06 16.71
CA GLU A 1064 30.03 24.36 18.14
C GLU A 1064 29.65 23.16 19.01
N LYS A 1065 28.64 22.39 18.58
CA LYS A 1065 28.22 21.15 19.25
C LYS A 1065 27.94 20.04 18.24
N ILE A 1066 28.47 18.86 18.52
CA ILE A 1066 28.17 17.59 17.85
C ILE A 1066 27.94 16.57 18.96
N VAL A 1067 26.83 15.83 18.89
CA VAL A 1067 26.49 14.79 19.88
C VAL A 1067 26.17 13.50 19.12
N PRO A 1068 26.88 12.39 19.37
CA PRO A 1068 26.43 11.07 18.95
C PRO A 1068 25.10 10.75 19.62
N ILE A 1069 24.09 10.42 18.83
CA ILE A 1069 22.74 10.08 19.32
C ILE A 1069 22.40 8.64 18.94
N GLU A 1070 21.91 7.90 19.91
CA GLU A 1070 21.42 6.51 19.73
C GLU A 1070 19.90 6.43 19.93
N ASN A 1071 19.32 7.49 20.52
CA ASN A 1071 17.92 7.57 20.90
C ASN A 1071 17.25 8.76 20.20
N PRO A 1072 15.93 8.71 19.97
CA PRO A 1072 15.17 9.81 19.39
C PRO A 1072 15.39 11.14 20.11
N VAL A 1073 15.32 12.26 19.38
CA VAL A 1073 15.60 13.60 19.89
C VAL A 1073 14.46 14.56 19.60
N PHE A 1074 14.21 15.48 20.53
CA PHE A 1074 13.42 16.69 20.27
C PHE A 1074 14.14 17.92 20.82
N SER A 1075 13.80 19.08 20.28
CA SER A 1075 14.28 20.36 20.79
C SER A 1075 13.11 21.25 21.24
N ALA A 1076 13.32 21.99 22.32
CA ALA A 1076 12.39 23.00 22.82
C ALA A 1076 13.01 24.39 22.67
N ILE A 1077 12.27 25.31 22.05
CA ILE A 1077 12.69 26.68 21.81
C ILE A 1077 11.72 27.61 22.54
N GLN A 1078 12.25 28.42 23.44
CA GLN A 1078 11.50 29.38 24.24
C GLN A 1078 11.88 30.79 23.81
N ILE A 1079 10.89 31.57 23.38
CA ILE A 1079 11.02 33.00 23.10
C ILE A 1079 10.51 33.76 24.32
N ASP A 1080 11.25 34.78 24.75
CA ASP A 1080 10.88 35.69 25.84
C ASP A 1080 11.41 37.10 25.53
N GLY A 1081 10.58 37.86 24.82
CA GLY A 1081 10.91 39.19 24.30
C GLY A 1081 12.14 39.14 23.39
N SER A 1082 13.22 39.79 23.82
CA SER A 1082 14.51 39.81 23.10
C SER A 1082 15.45 38.65 23.42
N ASN A 1083 14.96 37.60 24.09
CA ASN A 1083 15.73 36.38 24.37
C ASN A 1083 15.12 35.16 23.69
N LEU A 1084 16.00 34.30 23.16
CA LEU A 1084 15.67 32.97 22.67
C LEU A 1084 16.50 31.96 23.44
N TYR A 1085 15.86 30.95 24.01
CA TYR A 1085 16.51 29.83 24.69
C TYR A 1085 16.23 28.54 23.93
N PHE A 1086 17.28 27.74 23.72
CA PHE A 1086 17.20 26.47 23.01
C PHE A 1086 17.68 25.34 23.90
N ASP A 1087 16.94 24.25 23.89
CA ASP A 1087 17.25 23.00 24.58
C ASP A 1087 17.03 21.81 23.66
N ALA A 1088 17.95 20.85 23.66
CA ALA A 1088 17.78 19.57 22.97
C ALA A 1088 17.82 18.40 23.96
N TYR A 1089 16.96 17.40 23.76
CA TYR A 1089 16.80 16.25 24.63
C TYR A 1089 16.72 14.94 23.86
N THR A 1090 17.47 13.93 24.30
CA THR A 1090 17.26 12.53 23.87
C THR A 1090 16.17 11.88 24.72
N VAL A 1091 15.41 10.95 24.14
CA VAL A 1091 14.33 10.20 24.78
C VAL A 1091 14.63 8.70 24.74
N ASP A 1092 14.84 8.08 25.90
CA ASP A 1092 15.07 6.64 26.06
C ASP A 1092 13.96 6.08 26.97
N GLY A 1093 12.96 5.43 26.36
CA GLY A 1093 11.71 5.10 27.03
C GLY A 1093 11.09 6.35 27.69
N GLU A 1094 10.84 6.30 28.99
CA GLU A 1094 10.30 7.45 29.74
C GLU A 1094 11.36 8.46 30.22
N LYS A 1095 12.65 8.23 29.94
CA LYS A 1095 13.74 9.06 30.42
C LYS A 1095 14.15 10.09 29.38
N THR A 1096 14.10 11.36 29.75
CA THR A 1096 14.63 12.47 28.95
C THR A 1096 15.98 12.96 29.48
N SER A 1097 16.94 13.23 28.59
CA SER A 1097 18.27 13.74 28.95
C SER A 1097 18.64 14.93 28.08
N ARG A 1098 18.93 16.09 28.70
CA ARG A 1098 19.34 17.32 27.98
C ARG A 1098 20.76 17.14 27.43
N ILE A 1099 20.92 17.21 26.10
CA ILE A 1099 22.19 16.97 25.41
C ILE A 1099 22.93 18.25 24.99
N ASP A 1100 22.20 19.34 24.81
CA ASP A 1100 22.73 20.64 24.43
C ASP A 1100 21.81 21.78 24.85
N ASN A 1101 22.38 22.98 24.91
CA ASN A 1101 21.64 24.23 25.08
C ASN A 1101 22.44 25.44 24.63
N PHE A 1102 21.73 26.49 24.23
CA PHE A 1102 22.30 27.83 24.02
C PHE A 1102 21.20 28.89 24.14
N ALA A 1103 21.60 30.16 24.12
CA ALA A 1103 20.65 31.26 24.02
C ALA A 1103 21.13 32.33 23.03
N ILE A 1104 20.20 33.14 22.54
CA ILE A 1104 20.45 34.37 21.79
C ILE A 1104 19.77 35.50 22.55
N LYS A 1105 20.43 36.65 22.62
CA LYS A 1105 19.85 37.88 23.16
C LYS A 1105 20.07 39.02 22.19
N LYS A 1106 18.99 39.59 21.67
CA LYS A 1106 19.01 40.77 20.81
C LYS A 1106 19.01 42.05 21.64
N ASP A 1107 19.61 43.11 21.09
CA ASP A 1107 19.50 44.45 21.66
C ASP A 1107 18.07 44.98 21.48
N VAL A 1108 17.52 45.62 22.52
CA VAL A 1108 16.17 46.20 22.46
C VAL A 1108 16.26 47.48 21.61
N VAL A 1109 15.68 47.48 20.42
CA VAL A 1109 15.49 48.71 19.64
C VAL A 1109 14.41 49.52 20.35
N SER A 1110 14.79 50.59 21.04
CA SER A 1110 13.82 51.56 21.58
C SER A 1110 13.13 52.26 20.41
N THR A 1111 11.90 51.87 20.11
CA THR A 1111 11.01 52.71 19.31
C THR A 1111 10.56 53.87 20.21
N ASP A 1112 11.38 54.92 20.29
CA ASP A 1112 10.91 56.22 20.76
C ASP A 1112 9.85 56.70 19.76
N THR A 1113 8.59 56.45 20.07
CA THR A 1113 7.51 57.25 19.52
C THR A 1113 7.62 58.64 20.16
N ASP A 1114 8.36 59.51 19.48
CA ASP A 1114 8.43 60.93 19.73
C ASP A 1114 7.01 61.53 19.59
N SER A 1115 6.29 61.58 20.71
CA SER A 1115 5.07 62.37 20.87
C SER A 1115 5.50 63.74 21.35
N GLY A 1116 5.80 64.61 20.38
CA GLY A 1116 6.08 66.02 20.64
C GLY A 1116 4.84 66.76 21.14
N GLY A 1117 5.00 67.38 22.33
CA GLY A 1117 4.19 68.49 22.87
C GLY A 1117 2.97 68.03 23.69
N ASP A 1118 2.71 68.50 24.91
CA ASP A 1118 3.16 69.73 25.55
C ASP A 1118 2.97 69.59 27.08
N ASN A 1119 3.88 70.17 27.86
CA ASN A 1119 3.69 70.35 29.30
C ASN A 1119 2.52 71.30 29.52
N HIS A 1120 1.54 70.96 30.37
CA HIS A 1120 1.00 71.90 31.35
C HIS A 1120 0.21 71.19 32.46
N ASP A 1121 0.69 71.40 33.69
CA ASP A 1121 0.03 71.16 34.97
C ASP A 1121 -1.42 71.68 34.99
N GLU A 1122 -2.37 70.83 35.39
CA GLU A 1122 -3.65 71.29 35.94
C GLU A 1122 -3.52 71.48 37.46
N GLY A 1123 -3.39 72.75 37.84
CA GLY A 1123 -3.59 73.23 39.20
C GLY A 1123 -4.63 74.36 39.22
N ASN A 1124 -5.87 73.97 39.52
CA ASN A 1124 -6.80 74.70 40.39
C ASN A 1124 -7.60 75.93 39.84
N ILE A 1125 -8.90 75.87 40.16
CA ILE A 1125 -9.91 76.94 40.34
C ILE A 1125 -10.42 77.73 39.12
N GLY A 1126 -11.72 77.54 38.84
CA GLY A 1126 -12.63 78.68 38.89
C GLY A 1126 -13.56 78.88 37.69
N GLY A 1127 -14.86 78.81 37.95
CA GLY A 1127 -15.78 79.84 37.47
C GLY A 1127 -16.57 79.54 36.19
N SER A 1128 -17.81 79.07 36.40
CA SER A 1128 -19.01 79.82 36.02
C SER A 1128 -19.08 80.40 34.60
N SER A 1129 -19.88 79.70 33.79
CA SER A 1129 -21.12 80.18 33.16
C SER A 1129 -21.10 81.25 32.05
N THR A 1130 -22.10 81.06 31.18
CA THR A 1130 -22.70 82.00 30.23
C THR A 1130 -22.00 82.18 28.87
N GLY A 1131 -22.56 81.51 27.87
CA GLY A 1131 -23.60 82.16 27.08
C GLY A 1131 -23.13 82.88 25.81
N GLY A 1132 -23.71 82.44 24.69
CA GLY A 1132 -24.38 83.38 23.81
C GLY A 1132 -23.71 83.69 22.47
N ASN A 1133 -24.04 82.83 21.51
CA ASN A 1133 -24.81 83.15 20.31
C ASN A 1133 -24.32 84.19 19.28
N ASN A 1134 -24.57 83.76 18.03
CA ASN A 1134 -25.21 84.51 16.92
C ASN A 1134 -24.27 85.26 15.94
N ILE A 1135 -24.42 85.21 14.61
CA ILE A 1135 -25.53 84.81 13.70
C ILE A 1135 -24.94 84.47 12.31
N ASN A 1136 -25.43 83.41 11.65
CA ASN A 1136 -26.18 83.44 10.35
C ASN A 1136 -26.34 82.04 9.77
N GLY A 1137 -27.59 81.70 9.47
CA GLY A 1137 -28.04 80.32 9.28
C GLY A 1137 -28.58 79.97 7.90
N SER A 1138 -29.18 78.77 7.91
CA SER A 1138 -30.15 78.16 7.00
C SER A 1138 -29.78 77.99 5.53
N ASN A 1139 -29.57 76.73 5.12
CA ASN A 1139 -30.61 75.96 4.41
C ASN A 1139 -30.29 74.45 4.40
N MET A 1140 -31.33 73.64 4.61
CA MET A 1140 -31.37 72.19 4.35
C MET A 1140 -31.70 71.92 2.88
N GLY A 1141 -31.29 70.76 2.37
CA GLY A 1141 -31.77 70.17 1.11
C GLY A 1141 -31.39 68.70 0.99
N GLU A 1142 -32.36 67.89 0.55
CA GLU A 1142 -32.47 66.43 0.52
C GLU A 1142 -31.66 65.70 -0.59
N ASN A 1143 -31.77 64.35 -0.54
CA ASN A 1143 -31.30 63.30 -1.45
C ASN A 1143 -31.65 63.46 -2.96
N ASP A 1144 -30.84 62.85 -3.83
CA ASP A 1144 -31.22 61.81 -4.84
C ASP A 1144 -30.38 61.79 -6.16
N ILE A 1145 -29.87 60.58 -6.49
CA ILE A 1145 -30.05 59.78 -7.73
C ILE A 1145 -29.69 60.32 -9.15
N ALA A 1146 -28.80 59.55 -9.81
CA ALA A 1146 -28.69 59.07 -11.22
C ALA A 1146 -28.74 59.96 -12.48
N GLY A 1147 -28.03 59.48 -13.53
CA GLY A 1147 -28.43 59.66 -14.93
C GLY A 1147 -27.31 59.51 -15.98
N SER A 1148 -27.24 58.36 -16.69
CA SER A 1148 -26.68 58.23 -18.05
C SER A 1148 -27.55 58.99 -19.08
N PRO A 1149 -27.17 59.10 -20.38
CA PRO A 1149 -27.71 58.11 -21.34
C PRO A 1149 -26.96 57.82 -22.68
N ILE A 1150 -27.19 56.59 -23.17
CA ILE A 1150 -27.67 56.17 -24.52
C ILE A 1150 -26.67 55.82 -25.66
N ASP A 1151 -26.81 54.55 -26.06
CA ASP A 1151 -26.39 53.78 -27.25
C ASP A 1151 -27.32 54.04 -28.47
N PRO A 1152 -27.13 53.46 -29.67
CA PRO A 1152 -27.89 52.23 -29.94
C PRO A 1152 -27.27 51.22 -30.96
N ALA A 1153 -27.35 49.95 -30.56
CA ALA A 1153 -28.20 48.89 -31.17
C ALA A 1153 -27.64 47.89 -32.23
N GLU A 1154 -27.63 46.63 -31.76
CA GLU A 1154 -28.30 45.42 -32.30
C GLU A 1154 -27.61 44.56 -33.39
N THR A 1155 -27.66 43.21 -33.42
CA THR A 1155 -28.15 42.12 -32.54
C THR A 1155 -27.74 40.73 -33.10
N ASN A 1156 -27.83 39.71 -32.23
CA ASN A 1156 -28.00 38.24 -32.46
C ASN A 1156 -26.75 37.43 -32.90
N GLY A 1157 -26.40 36.25 -32.39
CA GLY A 1157 -27.00 35.35 -31.40
C GLY A 1157 -26.54 33.89 -31.64
N VAL A 1158 -26.15 33.19 -30.56
CA VAL A 1158 -26.48 31.78 -30.23
C VAL A 1158 -25.75 30.58 -30.91
N ASP A 1159 -25.05 29.82 -30.04
CA ASP A 1159 -24.84 28.36 -29.91
C ASP A 1159 -23.94 27.49 -30.82
N LYS A 1160 -23.32 26.52 -30.10
CA LYS A 1160 -23.08 25.09 -30.42
C LYS A 1160 -21.97 24.64 -31.39
N SER A 1161 -21.05 23.88 -30.78
CA SER A 1161 -20.61 22.50 -31.07
C SER A 1161 -20.11 22.10 -32.48
N SER A 1162 -19.38 20.98 -32.44
CA SER A 1162 -19.11 20.00 -33.51
C SER A 1162 -18.11 20.36 -34.59
N ASP A 1163 -17.01 19.60 -34.59
CA ASP A 1163 -16.59 18.72 -35.69
C ASP A 1163 -17.03 19.09 -37.11
N ASP A 1164 -16.06 19.25 -38.01
CA ASP A 1164 -15.84 18.21 -39.02
C ASP A 1164 -14.67 18.60 -39.93
N THR A 1165 -13.70 17.71 -40.06
CA THR A 1165 -13.14 17.41 -41.38
C THR A 1165 -12.70 15.94 -41.40
N LYS A 1166 -13.61 15.11 -41.92
CA LYS A 1166 -13.34 13.74 -42.39
C LYS A 1166 -12.43 13.80 -43.64
N ILE A 1167 -11.50 12.85 -43.74
CA ILE A 1167 -11.59 11.69 -44.65
C ILE A 1167 -10.33 10.80 -44.48
N GLU A 1168 -10.62 9.50 -44.39
CA GLU A 1168 -9.81 8.32 -44.14
C GLU A 1168 -8.71 8.02 -45.19
N GLN A 1169 -7.60 7.39 -44.78
CA GLN A 1169 -7.33 5.94 -44.98
C GLN A 1169 -5.88 5.53 -44.62
N ILE A 1170 -5.78 4.55 -43.69
CA ILE A 1170 -5.01 3.29 -43.78
C ILE A 1170 -3.46 3.31 -43.52
N THR A 1171 -3.12 2.90 -42.27
CA THR A 1171 -2.03 1.98 -41.77
C THR A 1171 -0.57 2.25 -42.20
N THR A 1172 0.47 2.24 -41.36
CA THR A 1172 0.89 1.22 -40.36
C THR A 1172 2.18 1.66 -39.62
N VAL A 1173 2.38 1.16 -38.38
CA VAL A 1173 3.63 1.03 -37.55
C VAL A 1173 4.02 2.14 -36.53
N LEU A 1174 3.44 1.99 -35.32
CA LEU A 1174 3.93 2.18 -33.93
C LEU A 1174 5.02 3.24 -33.56
N PRO A 1175 4.68 4.22 -32.68
CA PRO A 1175 5.57 4.85 -31.70
C PRO A 1175 5.26 4.36 -30.27
N GLY A 1176 6.27 3.90 -29.53
CA GLY A 1176 6.09 3.50 -28.13
C GLY A 1176 7.40 3.11 -27.46
N LEU A 1177 8.22 4.09 -27.09
CA LEU A 1177 9.26 4.00 -26.05
C LEU A 1177 9.82 5.41 -25.80
N ALA A 1178 9.11 6.18 -24.96
CA ALA A 1178 9.67 7.37 -24.34
C ALA A 1178 8.92 7.63 -23.02
N LYS A 1179 9.46 7.06 -21.93
CA LYS A 1179 9.47 7.59 -20.55
C LYS A 1179 9.94 6.48 -19.61
N ILE A 1180 11.25 6.39 -19.41
CA ILE A 1180 11.86 5.82 -18.19
C ILE A 1180 12.35 7.03 -17.39
N PRO A 1181 11.90 7.28 -16.15
CA PRO A 1181 12.49 8.32 -15.33
C PRO A 1181 13.93 7.95 -14.99
N GLN A 1182 14.86 8.87 -15.23
CA GLN A 1182 16.20 8.81 -14.63
C GLN A 1182 16.06 9.17 -13.15
N THR A 1183 15.86 8.18 -12.28
CA THR A 1183 16.14 8.32 -10.85
C THR A 1183 17.54 7.77 -10.57
N GLY A 1184 18.37 8.59 -9.95
CA GLY A 1184 19.74 8.25 -9.60
C GLY A 1184 19.78 7.44 -8.32
N ASP A 1185 19.46 6.15 -8.38
CA ASP A 1185 19.71 5.19 -7.30
C ASP A 1185 20.42 3.96 -7.86
N LYS A 1186 21.74 3.92 -7.72
CA LYS A 1186 22.59 2.81 -8.18
C LYS A 1186 23.09 1.91 -7.05
N GLY A 1187 22.36 1.82 -5.94
CA GLY A 1187 22.74 1.00 -4.76
C GLY A 1187 21.81 -0.15 -4.39
N ILE A 1188 20.63 -0.30 -5.01
CA ILE A 1188 19.50 -1.06 -4.42
C ILE A 1188 19.36 -2.51 -4.95
N TYR A 1189 20.19 -2.95 -5.91
CA TYR A 1189 19.98 -4.24 -6.58
C TYR A 1189 20.17 -5.50 -5.71
N LEU A 1190 20.79 -5.40 -4.52
CA LEU A 1190 20.94 -6.53 -3.59
C LEU A 1190 19.69 -6.76 -2.71
N PHE A 1191 18.82 -5.76 -2.56
CA PHE A 1191 17.59 -5.83 -1.75
C PHE A 1191 16.41 -6.52 -2.45
N ALA A 1192 16.52 -6.74 -3.76
CA ALA A 1192 15.48 -7.38 -4.57
C ALA A 1192 15.39 -8.91 -4.39
N MET A 1193 16.30 -9.51 -3.61
CA MET A 1193 16.31 -10.95 -3.32
C MET A 1193 15.50 -11.34 -2.07
N LEU A 1194 15.16 -10.39 -1.21
CA LEU A 1194 14.22 -10.65 -0.12
C LEU A 1194 12.77 -10.84 -0.62
N PRO A 1195 12.31 -10.10 -1.66
CA PRO A 1195 11.16 -10.48 -2.45
C PRO A 1195 11.28 -11.86 -3.08
N VAL A 1196 12.47 -12.41 -3.34
CA VAL A 1196 12.62 -13.79 -3.86
C VAL A 1196 12.39 -14.81 -2.77
N ALA A 1197 12.79 -14.55 -1.52
CA ALA A 1197 12.36 -15.36 -0.38
C ALA A 1197 10.84 -15.28 -0.20
N ILE A 1198 10.25 -14.08 -0.18
CA ILE A 1198 8.79 -13.90 -0.13
C ILE A 1198 8.11 -14.50 -1.38
N SER A 1199 8.73 -14.44 -2.57
CA SER A 1199 8.23 -15.07 -3.81
C SER A 1199 8.43 -16.59 -3.82
N PHE A 1200 9.36 -17.12 -3.02
CA PHE A 1200 9.51 -18.55 -2.74
C PHE A 1200 8.35 -19.03 -1.85
N PHE A 1201 7.90 -18.19 -0.91
CA PHE A 1201 6.69 -18.41 -0.11
C PHE A 1201 5.38 -18.14 -0.89
N VAL A 1202 5.41 -17.28 -1.90
CA VAL A 1202 4.23 -16.80 -2.69
C VAL A 1202 4.16 -17.45 -4.09
N GLY A 1203 5.07 -18.37 -4.40
CA GLY A 1203 5.20 -19.04 -5.70
C GLY A 1203 4.11 -20.05 -5.99
N ALA A 1204 2.83 -19.66 -5.96
CA ALA A 1204 1.72 -20.49 -6.42
C ALA A 1204 0.77 -19.75 -7.37
N SER A 1205 1.00 -18.48 -7.75
CA SER A 1205 0.07 -17.79 -8.67
C SER A 1205 0.65 -16.58 -9.42
N LEU A 1206 1.44 -16.80 -10.47
CA LEU A 1206 1.73 -15.78 -11.49
C LEU A 1206 1.95 -16.40 -12.89
N LYS A 1207 0.89 -16.50 -13.71
CA LYS A 1207 1.01 -16.74 -15.17
C LYS A 1207 1.36 -15.41 -15.89
N LYS A 1208 2.33 -15.49 -16.82
CA LYS A 1208 2.95 -14.39 -17.59
C LYS A 1208 2.00 -13.44 -18.32
N LYS A 1209 2.32 -12.14 -18.29
CA LYS A 1209 2.09 -11.20 -19.40
C LYS A 1209 3.11 -11.48 -20.52
N LYS A 1210 2.69 -12.12 -21.61
CA LYS A 1210 3.44 -12.14 -22.88
C LYS A 1210 3.18 -10.85 -23.65
N THR A 1211 4.21 -10.05 -23.89
CA THR A 1211 4.22 -9.08 -24.99
C THR A 1211 4.83 -9.76 -26.23
N SER A 1212 3.98 -10.08 -27.22
CA SER A 1212 4.40 -10.32 -28.61
C SER A 1212 4.70 -8.95 -29.26
N LYS A 1213 5.63 -8.73 -30.19
CA LYS A 1213 6.26 -9.54 -31.26
C LYS A 1213 7.34 -8.65 -31.95
N PRO A 1214 8.18 -9.14 -32.90
CA PRO A 1214 7.74 -9.15 -34.31
C PRO A 1214 8.25 -10.33 -35.15
N VAL A 1215 7.33 -11.05 -35.80
CA VAL A 1215 7.04 -11.01 -37.26
C VAL A 1215 5.54 -11.19 -37.44
#